data_AF-A0A3R7XJN0-F1
#
_entry.id   AF-A0A3R7XJN0-F1
#
_cell.length_a   1.000
_cell.length_b   1.000
_cell.length_c   1.000
_cell.angle_alpha   90.00
_cell.angle_beta   90.00
_cell.angle_gamma   90.00
#
_symmetry.space_group_name_H-M   'P 1'
#
loop_
_entity.id
_entity.type
_entity.pdbx_description
1 polymer ?
#
loop_
_entity_poly.entity_id
_entity_poly.type
_entity_poly.pdbx_seq_one_letter_code
_entity_poly.pdbx_strand_id
1 'polypeptide(L)'
;MKQLKFLLLLLLSSITSMNVYAANNNDRFTVNGIQYRVSNVNKHEVEFDATNLAGHVNIPATVKDSVNIIWTVAGIHWSPCPNMTSVALPNTIKWMHKSSFKESKLKTITLPASVIQIDDGVFRDCRLLEEIKVASENTSFYAENGVLYDKRNGTKRLLCYPGTKSDETYSIPEGVTSIATCSFMRASKLKTLKLPASLSKIEVSMDDVWDQWINPFVYSGSITTIDVASGNNTYKSVDGVVFTKDGKQLVIYPVAKTGDGGTTTYTVPAGVENIADAAFNTSTQVRQIKFPTTLNTIGKYTFFRCYALTSITIPPSVTSIGDAAFTGCTNLTALNVEAGNSVYSSFDGVLYNAAGTELLACPAGKSGEYTTKPTTKVIKESAFSFCAKINKVTISDQVEVIEGNAFLHATNLTSVIFQPTSSLKEIKSKTVFRQTKIERLDLPASLETIGNSALQDMPSLKEVTIATGSKLKTMGNFAFYLNPELTSFKFLGSCALQTIGGSAFAQAKKLQSFTFPKSVTSIGGSAFNGCESMTTATFDDNSVLETIGSAAFQNSGLESISIGKKVKTIAQSAFNSCHKLKTVNIPASTTNVDPRAFLFCSSLKAVNVDKANTTYSSVDGFFMNKSKEKLVIFPPGKASTYYTMLPPTLKELGAYSFYYIRNLENVTIPKLVMKIGEHAFDMCKKLDAIAFLGEEPIPAANVDETAFYAPNIDKTKIDICVREDAYNKYKTHPLWKQFGVITKSFKVNTDGNGNVEYFPLSRKAVSLVDVQSDVFTLLVPKRVKNGATDYAVKLIADYAFDTSQTNVNEVVVKADVDYIGIKAFQKKNGTTTVKNVFFIGKTPAVDLSSVKWELPVGNEEFTTQKIYVKKSAEDAYKTAWSKYASKISYKIPDVNIAKKYGTFAREFDTDFSEYYKEKNDTKVAAFVAGSNILPGGGDYGTSTYHVKMWSIDEKGGASGNYGYVPAGTGVLLKVLDRESTPADFYYTIGEKDNVSYTVSDNIMHGVTVRSSRVEASAADPVYVMQGGVFRKATSPISNFPVHRAYMKTRALPAGAKIMLVFDETGGSTTSIEIITEGKAANADNVYYNLNGQRVENPQHGVYIRNGKKVIIK
;
A
#
# COMPACT_ATOMS: atom_id res chain seq x y z
N MET A 1 -15.75 -3.34 47.59
CA MET A 1 -15.81 -2.32 46.51
C MET A 1 -14.53 -2.15 45.71
N LYS A 2 -13.31 -2.20 46.29
CA LYS A 2 -12.05 -2.15 45.51
C LYS A 2 -11.78 -3.41 44.67
N GLN A 3 -12.14 -4.61 45.16
CA GLN A 3 -12.02 -5.85 44.37
C GLN A 3 -13.06 -5.97 43.24
N LEU A 4 -14.25 -5.36 43.38
CA LEU A 4 -15.27 -5.34 42.31
C LEU A 4 -14.91 -4.35 41.19
N LYS A 5 -14.22 -3.25 41.51
CA LYS A 5 -13.63 -2.33 40.51
C LYS A 5 -12.40 -2.93 39.81
N PHE A 6 -11.64 -3.78 40.51
CA PHE A 6 -10.48 -4.47 39.91
C PHE A 6 -10.92 -5.63 39.00
N LEU A 7 -12.02 -6.32 39.32
CA LEU A 7 -12.63 -7.32 38.43
C LEU A 7 -13.32 -6.69 37.22
N LEU A 8 -13.91 -5.49 37.36
CA LEU A 8 -14.42 -4.69 36.23
C LEU A 8 -13.29 -4.14 35.35
N LEU A 9 -12.15 -3.73 35.93
CA LEU A 9 -10.96 -3.32 35.17
C LEU A 9 -10.28 -4.51 34.49
N LEU A 10 -10.27 -5.70 35.11
CA LEU A 10 -9.75 -6.94 34.52
C LEU A 10 -10.64 -7.47 33.39
N LEU A 11 -11.96 -7.26 33.45
CA LEU A 11 -12.86 -7.56 32.32
C LEU A 11 -12.75 -6.53 31.17
N LEU A 12 -12.35 -5.28 31.46
CA LEU A 12 -12.05 -4.29 30.42
C LEU A 12 -10.64 -4.43 29.84
N SER A 13 -9.67 -4.99 30.57
CA SER A 13 -8.28 -5.17 30.09
C SER A 13 -8.02 -6.49 29.39
N SER A 14 -8.93 -7.48 29.49
CA SER A 14 -8.81 -8.78 28.81
C SER A 14 -9.46 -8.83 27.41
N ILE A 15 -9.89 -7.70 26.82
CA ILE A 15 -10.57 -7.67 25.50
C ILE A 15 -9.85 -6.76 24.48
N THR A 16 -8.52 -6.66 24.48
CA THR A 16 -7.88 -6.02 23.32
C THR A 16 -7.03 -6.96 22.49
N SER A 17 -6.83 -8.22 22.85
CA SER A 17 -5.92 -9.08 22.10
C SER A 17 -6.62 -10.30 21.51
N MET A 18 -7.53 -10.01 20.60
CA MET A 18 -7.89 -10.92 19.52
C MET A 18 -8.30 -10.03 18.38
N ASN A 19 -7.35 -9.37 17.72
CA ASN A 19 -7.65 -8.58 16.53
C ASN A 19 -8.93 -7.74 16.77
N VAL A 20 -9.04 -7.04 17.91
CA VAL A 20 -10.34 -6.51 18.33
C VAL A 20 -10.58 -5.26 17.50
N TYR A 21 -11.06 -5.50 16.28
CA TYR A 21 -12.19 -4.78 15.76
C TYR A 21 -13.14 -4.62 16.95
N ALA A 22 -13.06 -3.49 17.65
CA ALA A 22 -14.09 -3.13 18.59
C ALA A 22 -15.32 -2.98 17.69
N ALA A 23 -16.13 -4.04 17.64
CA ALA A 23 -17.31 -4.11 16.81
C ALA A 23 -18.17 -2.90 17.18
N ASN A 24 -18.13 -1.87 16.36
CA ASN A 24 -18.97 -0.71 16.51
C ASN A 24 -20.36 -1.08 15.99
N ASN A 25 -21.37 -0.38 16.47
CA ASN A 25 -22.68 -0.46 15.84
C ASN A 25 -22.52 -0.16 14.33
N ASN A 26 -23.19 -0.94 13.48
CA ASN A 26 -23.08 -0.97 12.02
C ASN A 26 -21.90 -1.76 11.42
N ASP A 27 -20.99 -2.29 12.23
CA ASP A 27 -19.96 -3.16 11.70
C ASP A 27 -20.57 -4.43 11.08
N ARG A 28 -19.96 -4.92 10.00
CA ARG A 28 -20.45 -6.08 9.25
C ARG A 28 -19.41 -7.19 9.24
N PHE A 29 -19.86 -8.42 9.38
CA PHE A 29 -19.03 -9.61 9.23
C PHE A 29 -19.80 -10.72 8.51
N THR A 30 -19.11 -11.73 8.00
CA THR A 30 -19.72 -12.83 7.23
C THR A 30 -19.31 -14.17 7.82
N VAL A 31 -20.28 -15.04 8.06
CA VAL A 31 -20.09 -16.41 8.57
C VAL A 31 -20.94 -17.36 7.73
N ASN A 32 -20.32 -18.40 7.17
CA ASN A 32 -20.99 -19.42 6.36
C ASN A 32 -21.84 -18.85 5.21
N GLY A 33 -21.37 -17.77 4.56
CA GLY A 33 -22.08 -17.13 3.45
C GLY A 33 -23.28 -16.27 3.84
N ILE A 34 -23.50 -16.05 5.14
CA ILE A 34 -24.47 -15.09 5.69
C ILE A 34 -23.71 -13.89 6.24
N GLN A 35 -24.10 -12.70 5.82
CA GLN A 35 -23.60 -11.45 6.36
C GLN A 35 -24.47 -10.99 7.53
N TYR A 36 -23.81 -10.53 8.58
CA TYR A 36 -24.43 -10.00 9.78
C TYR A 36 -23.97 -8.57 10.02
N ARG A 37 -24.85 -7.76 10.58
CA ARG A 37 -24.59 -6.38 11.00
C ARG A 37 -24.73 -6.28 12.51
N VAL A 38 -23.75 -5.67 13.18
CA VAL A 38 -23.78 -5.41 14.62
C VAL A 38 -24.83 -4.34 14.90
N SER A 39 -25.92 -4.75 15.55
CA SER A 39 -27.05 -3.88 15.87
C SER A 39 -26.91 -3.26 17.26
N ASN A 40 -26.32 -3.99 18.20
CA ASN A 40 -25.99 -3.48 19.52
C ASN A 40 -24.76 -4.18 20.10
N VAL A 41 -23.62 -3.50 20.05
CA VAL A 41 -22.36 -4.02 20.62
C VAL A 41 -22.50 -4.34 22.12
N ASN A 42 -23.16 -3.49 22.89
CA ASN A 42 -23.27 -3.63 24.35
C ASN A 42 -24.11 -4.83 24.76
N LYS A 43 -25.04 -5.26 23.90
CA LYS A 43 -25.91 -6.43 24.14
C LYS A 43 -25.41 -7.70 23.45
N HIS A 44 -24.30 -7.63 22.71
CA HIS A 44 -23.86 -8.69 21.80
C HIS A 44 -24.97 -9.15 20.84
N GLU A 45 -25.72 -8.19 20.28
CA GLU A 45 -26.80 -8.45 19.33
C GLU A 45 -26.36 -8.08 17.91
N VAL A 46 -26.69 -8.97 16.96
CA VAL A 46 -26.52 -8.75 15.52
C VAL A 46 -27.84 -8.94 14.81
N GLU A 47 -27.93 -8.37 13.61
CA GLU A 47 -28.99 -8.60 12.65
C GLU A 47 -28.48 -9.39 11.45
N PHE A 48 -29.33 -10.24 10.88
CA PHE A 48 -29.11 -10.76 9.53
C PHE A 48 -29.11 -9.59 8.54
N ASP A 49 -28.07 -9.47 7.71
CA ASP A 49 -27.87 -8.31 6.83
C ASP A 49 -27.92 -8.65 5.33
N ALA A 50 -27.36 -9.77 4.89
CA ALA A 50 -27.48 -10.24 3.50
C ALA A 50 -27.07 -11.71 3.36
N THR A 51 -27.45 -12.35 2.27
CA THR A 51 -26.87 -13.64 1.88
C THR A 51 -26.92 -13.86 0.37
N ASN A 52 -25.88 -14.53 -0.15
CA ASN A 52 -25.86 -15.04 -1.52
C ASN A 52 -26.18 -16.54 -1.60
N LEU A 53 -26.47 -17.19 -0.46
CA LEU A 53 -26.84 -18.61 -0.42
C LEU A 53 -28.11 -18.85 -1.24
N ALA A 54 -28.12 -19.97 -1.96
CA ALA A 54 -29.26 -20.40 -2.77
C ALA A 54 -30.07 -21.47 -2.02
N GLY A 55 -31.38 -21.47 -2.23
CA GLY A 55 -32.27 -22.49 -1.65
C GLY A 55 -32.69 -22.16 -0.22
N HIS A 56 -32.65 -23.17 0.66
CA HIS A 56 -33.01 -23.04 2.07
C HIS A 56 -31.88 -22.38 2.88
N VAL A 57 -32.20 -21.34 3.64
CA VAL A 57 -31.25 -20.65 4.53
C VAL A 57 -31.68 -20.83 5.98
N ASN A 58 -30.79 -21.36 6.81
CA ASN A 58 -31.02 -21.49 8.25
C ASN A 58 -30.33 -20.33 8.97
N ILE A 59 -31.10 -19.40 9.54
CA ILE A 59 -30.55 -18.31 10.35
C ILE A 59 -30.33 -18.86 11.76
N PRO A 60 -29.08 -18.89 12.27
CA PRO A 60 -28.82 -19.46 13.59
C PRO A 60 -29.25 -18.50 14.70
N ALA A 61 -29.61 -19.04 15.87
CA ALA A 61 -29.92 -18.24 17.07
C ALA A 61 -28.73 -17.41 17.56
N THR A 62 -27.54 -17.97 17.42
CA THR A 62 -26.26 -17.33 17.74
C THR A 62 -25.25 -17.54 16.64
N VAL A 63 -24.41 -16.55 16.36
CA VAL A 63 -23.31 -16.65 15.41
C VAL A 63 -22.00 -16.23 16.06
N LYS A 64 -20.91 -16.92 15.71
CA LYS A 64 -19.57 -16.63 16.20
C LYS A 64 -18.76 -15.93 15.11
N ASP A 65 -18.26 -14.74 15.36
CA ASP A 65 -17.48 -13.98 14.37
C ASP A 65 -16.02 -14.45 14.23
N SER A 66 -15.25 -13.79 13.35
CA SER A 66 -13.83 -14.12 13.09
C SER A 66 -12.89 -13.88 14.28
N VAL A 67 -13.36 -13.18 15.32
CA VAL A 67 -12.60 -12.91 16.56
C VAL A 67 -13.19 -13.65 17.76
N ASN A 68 -14.03 -14.65 17.49
CA ASN A 68 -14.64 -15.55 18.46
C ASN A 68 -15.70 -14.93 19.40
N ILE A 69 -16.21 -13.74 19.11
CA ILE A 69 -17.34 -13.17 19.88
C ILE A 69 -18.62 -13.90 19.46
N ILE A 70 -19.42 -14.31 20.45
CA ILE A 70 -20.72 -14.95 20.24
C ILE A 70 -21.78 -13.87 20.27
N TRP A 71 -22.47 -13.72 19.14
CA TRP A 71 -23.52 -12.76 18.93
C TRP A 71 -24.88 -13.46 18.91
N THR A 72 -25.88 -12.88 19.56
CA THR A 72 -27.27 -13.29 19.42
C THR A 72 -27.85 -12.66 18.15
N VAL A 73 -28.40 -13.47 17.26
CA VAL A 73 -29.10 -12.95 16.07
C VAL A 73 -30.49 -12.51 16.51
N ALA A 74 -30.64 -11.21 16.74
CA ALA A 74 -31.80 -10.60 17.38
C ALA A 74 -32.74 -9.89 16.40
N GLY A 75 -32.32 -9.68 15.16
CA GLY A 75 -33.18 -9.07 14.15
C GLY A 75 -32.77 -9.34 12.72
N ILE A 76 -33.51 -8.73 11.80
CA ILE A 76 -33.31 -8.85 10.36
C ILE A 76 -33.29 -7.44 9.77
N HIS A 77 -32.18 -7.06 9.14
CA HIS A 77 -31.94 -5.75 8.55
C HIS A 77 -32.52 -5.66 7.14
N TRP A 78 -32.33 -4.53 6.43
CA TRP A 78 -32.60 -4.47 5.00
C TRP A 78 -31.68 -5.43 4.25
N SER A 79 -32.22 -6.56 3.76
CA SER A 79 -31.39 -7.69 3.33
C SER A 79 -31.73 -8.21 1.93
N PRO A 80 -30.87 -7.98 0.93
CA PRO A 80 -31.03 -8.59 -0.39
C PRO A 80 -30.74 -10.10 -0.33
N CYS A 81 -31.72 -10.91 -0.72
CA CYS A 81 -31.66 -12.38 -0.65
C CYS A 81 -32.16 -13.07 -1.94
N PRO A 82 -31.66 -12.71 -3.14
CA PRO A 82 -32.30 -13.03 -4.43
C PRO A 82 -32.39 -14.53 -4.77
N ASN A 83 -31.58 -15.36 -4.11
CA ASN A 83 -31.49 -16.81 -4.37
C ASN A 83 -32.19 -17.66 -3.31
N MET A 84 -32.69 -17.06 -2.22
CA MET A 84 -33.30 -17.78 -1.11
C MET A 84 -34.74 -18.20 -1.42
N THR A 85 -35.07 -19.48 -1.27
CA THR A 85 -36.40 -20.06 -1.55
C THR A 85 -37.19 -20.42 -0.28
N SER A 86 -36.50 -20.63 0.84
CA SER A 86 -37.12 -20.81 2.17
C SER A 86 -36.14 -20.37 3.27
N VAL A 87 -36.66 -20.03 4.44
CA VAL A 87 -35.85 -19.58 5.59
C VAL A 87 -36.35 -20.20 6.88
N ALA A 88 -35.43 -20.65 7.73
CA ALA A 88 -35.72 -21.01 9.12
C ALA A 88 -35.29 -19.87 10.05
N LEU A 89 -36.21 -19.38 10.87
CA LEU A 89 -35.99 -18.28 11.81
C LEU A 89 -35.88 -18.80 13.24
N PRO A 90 -34.85 -18.40 14.01
CA PRO A 90 -34.70 -18.81 15.40
C PRO A 90 -35.61 -17.97 16.31
N ASN A 91 -35.98 -18.54 17.47
CA ASN A 91 -36.74 -17.84 18.54
C ASN A 91 -35.93 -16.74 19.27
N THR A 92 -34.84 -16.24 18.67
CA THR A 92 -34.09 -15.07 19.13
C THR A 92 -34.42 -13.81 18.36
N ILE A 93 -35.07 -13.91 17.18
CA ILE A 93 -35.46 -12.76 16.37
C ILE A 93 -36.57 -11.98 17.07
N LYS A 94 -36.30 -10.72 17.39
CA LYS A 94 -37.20 -9.79 18.09
C LYS A 94 -37.76 -8.72 17.14
N TRP A 95 -36.95 -8.23 16.21
CA TRP A 95 -37.34 -7.19 15.25
C TRP A 95 -37.02 -7.54 13.81
N MET A 96 -37.87 -7.08 12.88
CA MET A 96 -37.67 -7.24 11.45
C MET A 96 -37.85 -5.88 10.76
N HIS A 97 -36.80 -5.42 10.07
CA HIS A 97 -36.79 -4.13 9.39
C HIS A 97 -37.43 -4.16 8.01
N LYS A 98 -37.71 -2.98 7.47
CA LYS A 98 -38.23 -2.80 6.11
C LYS A 98 -37.36 -3.55 5.08
N SER A 99 -37.99 -4.35 4.24
CA SER A 99 -37.33 -5.23 3.24
C SER A 99 -36.37 -6.29 3.83
N SER A 100 -36.73 -6.91 4.97
CA SER A 100 -35.99 -7.98 5.66
C SER A 100 -35.60 -9.18 4.79
N PHE A 101 -36.26 -9.40 3.65
CA PHE A 101 -35.93 -10.47 2.70
C PHE A 101 -36.08 -10.01 1.24
N LYS A 102 -35.63 -8.79 0.97
CA LYS A 102 -35.78 -8.16 -0.34
C LYS A 102 -35.33 -9.09 -1.48
N GLU A 103 -36.13 -9.16 -2.54
CA GLU A 103 -35.88 -9.95 -3.76
C GLU A 103 -35.85 -11.48 -3.56
N SER A 104 -36.19 -11.98 -2.37
CA SER A 104 -36.23 -13.41 -2.12
C SER A 104 -37.32 -14.12 -2.95
N LYS A 105 -37.09 -15.42 -3.15
CA LYS A 105 -38.00 -16.37 -3.79
C LYS A 105 -38.84 -17.14 -2.77
N LEU A 106 -39.05 -16.57 -1.58
CA LEU A 106 -39.86 -17.17 -0.52
C LEU A 106 -41.30 -17.34 -1.00
N LYS A 107 -41.83 -18.56 -0.88
CA LYS A 107 -43.27 -18.86 -1.05
C LYS A 107 -44.05 -18.77 0.25
N THR A 108 -43.43 -19.21 1.34
CA THR A 108 -44.01 -19.19 2.68
C THR A 108 -42.94 -18.81 3.69
N ILE A 109 -43.36 -18.22 4.81
CA ILE A 109 -42.49 -17.93 5.95
C ILE A 109 -43.28 -18.10 7.25
N THR A 110 -42.63 -18.64 8.29
CA THR A 110 -43.19 -18.73 9.63
C THR A 110 -42.45 -17.79 10.57
N LEU A 111 -43.17 -16.83 11.16
CA LEU A 111 -42.61 -15.91 12.15
C LEU A 111 -42.56 -16.58 13.54
N PRO A 112 -41.39 -16.56 14.21
CA PRO A 112 -41.25 -17.16 15.54
C PRO A 112 -42.03 -16.40 16.62
N ALA A 113 -42.25 -17.04 17.76
CA ALA A 113 -42.97 -16.46 18.89
C ALA A 113 -42.27 -15.23 19.48
N SER A 114 -40.96 -15.12 19.29
CA SER A 114 -40.11 -14.05 19.82
C SER A 114 -40.22 -12.72 19.08
N VAL A 115 -40.82 -12.67 17.89
CA VAL A 115 -40.92 -11.43 17.11
C VAL A 115 -41.94 -10.50 17.77
N ILE A 116 -41.46 -9.34 18.23
CA ILE A 116 -42.25 -8.32 18.93
C ILE A 116 -42.36 -7.00 18.14
N GLN A 117 -41.55 -6.84 17.10
CA GLN A 117 -41.58 -5.66 16.23
C GLN A 117 -41.35 -6.01 14.76
N ILE A 118 -42.16 -5.42 13.89
CA ILE A 118 -42.06 -5.54 12.43
C ILE A 118 -42.28 -4.14 11.86
N ASP A 119 -41.35 -3.68 11.04
CA ASP A 119 -41.48 -2.43 10.29
C ASP A 119 -42.38 -2.63 9.06
N ASP A 120 -43.03 -1.56 8.61
CA ASP A 120 -43.85 -1.59 7.39
C ASP A 120 -43.01 -2.00 6.17
N GLY A 121 -43.61 -2.78 5.27
CA GLY A 121 -42.90 -3.28 4.07
C GLY A 121 -41.80 -4.31 4.38
N VAL A 122 -41.88 -5.03 5.50
CA VAL A 122 -40.94 -6.11 5.85
C VAL A 122 -40.72 -7.14 4.72
N PHE A 123 -41.78 -7.53 4.01
CA PHE A 123 -41.75 -8.49 2.88
C PHE A 123 -41.78 -7.81 1.51
N ARG A 124 -41.39 -6.55 1.44
CA ARG A 124 -41.30 -5.84 0.17
C ARG A 124 -40.42 -6.59 -0.83
N ASP A 125 -40.88 -6.62 -2.08
CA ASP A 125 -40.21 -7.28 -3.20
C ASP A 125 -39.93 -8.79 -2.97
N CYS A 126 -40.59 -9.44 -2.01
CA CYS A 126 -40.68 -10.90 -1.92
C CYS A 126 -41.70 -11.40 -2.95
N ARG A 127 -41.29 -11.45 -4.23
CA ARG A 127 -42.20 -11.51 -5.39
C ARG A 127 -42.99 -12.81 -5.53
N LEU A 128 -42.69 -13.83 -4.73
CA LEU A 128 -43.30 -15.15 -4.81
C LEU A 128 -44.02 -15.54 -3.51
N LEU A 129 -44.18 -14.61 -2.56
CA LEU A 129 -44.78 -14.90 -1.27
C LEU A 129 -46.28 -15.16 -1.42
N GLU A 130 -46.69 -16.39 -1.10
CA GLU A 130 -48.07 -16.90 -1.19
C GLU A 130 -48.75 -16.94 0.19
N GLU A 131 -47.97 -17.15 1.26
CA GLU A 131 -48.50 -17.35 2.63
C GLU A 131 -47.54 -16.84 3.71
N ILE A 132 -48.05 -16.19 4.75
CA ILE A 132 -47.32 -15.88 5.98
C ILE A 132 -47.97 -16.62 7.15
N LYS A 133 -47.15 -17.32 7.95
CA LYS A 133 -47.55 -17.99 9.18
C LYS A 133 -46.93 -17.28 10.38
N VAL A 134 -47.58 -17.36 11.53
CA VAL A 134 -47.06 -16.85 12.80
C VAL A 134 -47.24 -17.95 13.84
N ALA A 135 -46.20 -18.19 14.64
CA ALA A 135 -46.26 -19.15 15.74
C ALA A 135 -47.43 -18.85 16.70
N SER A 136 -48.10 -19.88 17.19
CA SER A 136 -49.27 -19.77 18.07
C SER A 136 -49.00 -18.99 19.35
N GLU A 137 -47.76 -19.05 19.85
CA GLU A 137 -47.33 -18.39 21.08
C GLU A 137 -46.95 -16.92 20.86
N ASN A 138 -46.95 -16.42 19.61
CA ASN A 138 -46.62 -15.02 19.35
C ASN A 138 -47.69 -14.09 19.94
N THR A 139 -47.28 -13.21 20.85
CA THR A 139 -48.17 -12.28 21.56
C THR A 139 -48.42 -10.99 20.80
N SER A 140 -47.60 -10.68 19.78
CA SER A 140 -47.59 -9.39 19.09
C SER A 140 -48.26 -9.44 17.71
N PHE A 141 -48.10 -10.55 17.00
CA PHE A 141 -48.59 -10.72 15.63
C PHE A 141 -49.43 -12.00 15.52
N TYR A 142 -50.23 -12.08 14.46
CA TYR A 142 -50.94 -13.29 14.08
C TYR A 142 -51.06 -13.35 12.56
N ALA A 143 -51.28 -14.56 12.04
CA ALA A 143 -51.66 -14.75 10.65
C ALA A 143 -53.08 -15.29 10.59
N GLU A 144 -53.89 -14.72 9.71
CA GLU A 144 -55.23 -15.21 9.40
C GLU A 144 -55.33 -15.40 7.89
N ASN A 145 -55.68 -16.61 7.44
CA ASN A 145 -55.71 -16.99 6.03
C ASN A 145 -54.40 -16.68 5.26
N GLY A 146 -53.25 -16.75 5.94
CA GLY A 146 -51.94 -16.46 5.36
C GLY A 146 -51.56 -14.98 5.27
N VAL A 147 -52.39 -14.07 5.79
CA VAL A 147 -52.14 -12.62 5.82
C VAL A 147 -51.65 -12.22 7.20
N LEU A 148 -50.63 -11.35 7.26
CA LEU A 148 -49.99 -10.94 8.51
C LEU A 148 -50.69 -9.73 9.14
N TYR A 149 -50.96 -9.84 10.43
CA TYR A 149 -51.58 -8.81 11.25
C TYR A 149 -50.79 -8.55 12.53
N ASP A 150 -50.85 -7.29 12.96
CA ASP A 150 -50.44 -6.81 14.27
C ASP A 150 -51.65 -6.83 15.21
N LYS A 151 -51.45 -7.30 16.45
CA LYS A 151 -52.43 -7.27 17.55
C LYS A 151 -51.90 -6.56 18.81
N ARG A 152 -50.76 -5.88 18.71
CA ARG A 152 -50.16 -5.12 19.83
C ARG A 152 -51.11 -4.01 20.26
N ASN A 153 -51.13 -3.72 21.55
CA ASN A 153 -51.92 -2.64 22.15
C ASN A 153 -53.44 -2.72 21.89
N GLY A 154 -53.98 -3.92 21.60
CA GLY A 154 -55.42 -4.15 21.42
C GLY A 154 -55.99 -3.66 20.09
N THR A 155 -55.17 -3.10 19.19
CA THR A 155 -55.58 -2.75 17.82
C THR A 155 -55.23 -3.90 16.87
N LYS A 156 -56.10 -4.19 15.91
CA LYS A 156 -55.81 -5.14 14.82
C LYS A 156 -55.40 -4.35 13.59
N ARG A 157 -54.15 -4.46 13.15
CA ARG A 157 -53.60 -3.73 12.00
C ARG A 157 -53.06 -4.70 10.95
N LEU A 158 -53.46 -4.57 9.69
CA LEU A 158 -52.98 -5.42 8.59
C LEU A 158 -51.59 -4.96 8.15
N LEU A 159 -50.59 -5.84 8.25
CA LEU A 159 -49.19 -5.53 7.92
C LEU A 159 -48.78 -5.99 6.52
N CYS A 160 -49.17 -7.20 6.11
CA CYS A 160 -48.77 -7.73 4.82
C CYS A 160 -49.74 -8.80 4.30
N TYR A 161 -50.30 -8.53 3.13
CA TYR A 161 -50.92 -9.47 2.22
C TYR A 161 -49.84 -10.06 1.28
N PRO A 162 -49.70 -11.40 1.19
CA PRO A 162 -48.71 -12.00 0.30
C PRO A 162 -49.00 -11.70 -1.18
N GLY A 163 -48.02 -11.16 -1.91
CA GLY A 163 -48.24 -10.62 -3.26
C GLY A 163 -48.70 -11.63 -4.32
N THR A 164 -48.37 -12.92 -4.17
CA THR A 164 -48.79 -13.99 -5.11
C THR A 164 -49.85 -14.91 -4.53
N LYS A 165 -50.46 -14.54 -3.41
CA LYS A 165 -51.66 -15.23 -2.91
C LYS A 165 -52.75 -15.23 -4.00
N SER A 166 -53.46 -16.34 -4.12
CA SER A 166 -54.33 -16.65 -5.26
C SER A 166 -55.72 -16.01 -5.21
N ASP A 167 -56.06 -15.26 -4.16
CA ASP A 167 -57.42 -14.75 -4.00
C ASP A 167 -57.73 -13.67 -5.05
N GLU A 168 -58.84 -13.80 -5.78
CA GLU A 168 -59.34 -12.72 -6.63
C GLU A 168 -60.12 -11.67 -5.82
N THR A 169 -60.70 -12.06 -4.68
CA THR A 169 -61.40 -11.18 -3.76
C THR A 169 -60.91 -11.43 -2.34
N TYR A 170 -60.56 -10.36 -1.62
CA TYR A 170 -60.16 -10.44 -0.22
C TYR A 170 -61.04 -9.52 0.62
N SER A 171 -61.59 -10.07 1.70
CA SER A 171 -62.31 -9.27 2.71
C SER A 171 -61.43 -9.17 3.94
N ILE A 172 -61.05 -7.94 4.31
CA ILE A 172 -60.30 -7.72 5.53
C ILE A 172 -61.25 -8.04 6.72
N PRO A 173 -60.81 -8.86 7.71
CA PRO A 173 -61.64 -9.26 8.83
C PRO A 173 -62.19 -8.08 9.65
N GLU A 174 -63.40 -8.23 10.18
CA GLU A 174 -63.99 -7.26 11.09
C GLU A 174 -63.16 -7.15 12.40
N GLY A 175 -63.07 -5.94 12.94
CA GLY A 175 -62.20 -5.59 14.05
C GLY A 175 -60.81 -5.08 13.64
N VAL A 176 -60.40 -5.22 12.36
CA VAL A 176 -59.20 -4.56 11.83
C VAL A 176 -59.44 -3.06 11.70
N THR A 177 -58.60 -2.25 12.37
CA THR A 177 -58.77 -0.80 12.49
C THR A 177 -57.84 -0.01 11.56
N SER A 178 -56.70 -0.57 11.14
CA SER A 178 -55.81 0.08 10.17
C SER A 178 -55.08 -0.85 9.21
N ILE A 179 -54.61 -0.28 8.10
CA ILE A 179 -53.84 -0.96 7.05
C ILE A 179 -52.48 -0.27 6.90
N ALA A 180 -51.40 -1.03 7.05
CA ALA A 180 -50.02 -0.54 6.97
C ALA A 180 -49.59 -0.21 5.53
N THR A 181 -48.53 0.59 5.40
CA THR A 181 -47.95 0.93 4.10
C THR A 181 -47.31 -0.29 3.45
N CYS A 182 -47.33 -0.35 2.10
CA CYS A 182 -46.87 -1.49 1.31
C CYS A 182 -47.55 -2.85 1.61
N SER A 183 -48.65 -2.88 2.37
CA SER A 183 -49.25 -4.13 2.83
C SER A 183 -49.86 -4.97 1.71
N PHE A 184 -50.34 -4.39 0.62
CA PHE A 184 -50.82 -5.10 -0.57
C PHE A 184 -49.87 -4.99 -1.76
N MET A 185 -48.60 -4.66 -1.52
CA MET A 185 -47.62 -4.48 -2.58
C MET A 185 -47.51 -5.75 -3.44
N ARG A 186 -47.57 -5.57 -4.77
CA ARG A 186 -47.53 -6.65 -5.76
C ARG A 186 -48.61 -7.72 -5.59
N ALA A 187 -49.72 -7.44 -4.90
CA ALA A 187 -50.91 -8.28 -4.96
C ALA A 187 -51.31 -8.41 -6.44
N SER A 188 -51.01 -9.58 -7.03
CA SER A 188 -50.96 -9.78 -8.48
C SER A 188 -52.19 -10.50 -9.04
N LYS A 189 -52.99 -11.09 -8.14
CA LYS A 189 -54.24 -11.79 -8.45
C LYS A 189 -55.47 -11.12 -7.84
N LEU A 190 -55.28 -10.30 -6.80
CA LEU A 190 -56.35 -9.62 -6.08
C LEU A 190 -57.00 -8.55 -6.95
N LYS A 191 -58.28 -8.73 -7.32
CA LYS A 191 -59.07 -7.78 -8.10
C LYS A 191 -59.95 -6.90 -7.22
N THR A 192 -60.59 -7.49 -6.21
CA THR A 192 -61.53 -6.81 -5.31
C THR A 192 -61.08 -6.89 -3.87
N LEU A 193 -60.94 -5.75 -3.21
CA LEU A 193 -60.67 -5.65 -1.78
C LEU A 193 -61.90 -5.11 -1.04
N LYS A 194 -62.33 -5.77 0.03
CA LYS A 194 -63.43 -5.31 0.89
C LYS A 194 -62.90 -4.82 2.23
N LEU A 195 -63.18 -3.56 2.56
CA LEU A 195 -62.80 -2.89 3.80
C LEU A 195 -63.93 -3.03 4.84
N PRO A 196 -63.62 -3.42 6.11
CA PRO A 196 -64.62 -3.70 7.14
C PRO A 196 -65.23 -2.44 7.74
N ALA A 197 -66.27 -2.59 8.56
CA ALA A 197 -66.89 -1.47 9.25
C ALA A 197 -65.95 -0.85 10.30
N SER A 198 -65.11 -1.66 10.94
CA SER A 198 -64.10 -1.26 11.93
C SER A 198 -62.93 -0.42 11.40
N LEU A 199 -62.71 -0.37 10.08
CA LEU A 199 -61.52 0.28 9.53
C LEU A 199 -61.61 1.81 9.64
N SER A 200 -60.68 2.43 10.35
CA SER A 200 -60.64 3.89 10.56
C SER A 200 -59.38 4.56 10.03
N LYS A 201 -58.39 3.79 9.55
CA LYS A 201 -57.15 4.37 9.03
C LYS A 201 -56.53 3.56 7.89
N ILE A 202 -56.28 4.20 6.76
CA ILE A 202 -55.40 3.68 5.71
C ILE A 202 -54.09 4.46 5.77
N GLU A 203 -52.98 3.77 6.04
CA GLU A 203 -51.73 4.43 6.36
C GLU A 203 -50.92 4.75 5.11
N VAL A 204 -50.35 5.96 5.11
CA VAL A 204 -49.49 6.51 4.05
C VAL A 204 -48.23 7.00 4.74
N SER A 205 -47.04 6.59 4.29
CA SER A 205 -45.75 7.00 4.89
C SER A 205 -44.98 7.87 3.91
N MET A 206 -44.46 8.97 4.43
CA MET A 206 -43.64 9.94 3.70
C MET A 206 -42.20 10.02 4.20
N ASP A 207 -41.85 9.16 5.16
CA ASP A 207 -40.64 9.33 5.96
C ASP A 207 -39.36 8.99 5.21
N ASP A 208 -39.46 8.45 3.98
CA ASP A 208 -38.33 7.86 3.28
C ASP A 208 -38.37 8.11 1.77
N VAL A 209 -37.98 9.33 1.37
CA VAL A 209 -37.92 9.82 -0.03
C VAL A 209 -37.10 8.88 -0.94
N TRP A 210 -36.18 8.10 -0.36
CA TRP A 210 -35.34 7.14 -1.06
C TRP A 210 -36.11 5.97 -1.66
N ASP A 211 -37.21 5.58 -1.02
CA ASP A 211 -37.84 4.29 -1.24
C ASP A 211 -39.23 4.36 -1.87
N GLN A 212 -39.71 5.56 -2.18
CA GLN A 212 -40.72 5.84 -3.22
C GLN A 212 -42.11 5.19 -3.04
N TRP A 213 -42.32 4.38 -2.00
CA TRP A 213 -43.52 3.57 -1.80
C TRP A 213 -44.30 4.06 -0.59
N ILE A 214 -45.46 4.62 -0.88
CA ILE A 214 -46.05 5.66 -0.05
C ILE A 214 -47.41 5.22 0.51
N ASN A 215 -48.08 4.22 -0.09
CA ASN A 215 -49.40 3.72 0.33
C ASN A 215 -49.45 2.16 0.40
N PRO A 216 -50.57 1.56 0.82
CA PRO A 216 -50.72 0.09 0.91
C PRO A 216 -50.68 -0.64 -0.44
N PHE A 217 -51.07 0.01 -1.53
CA PHE A 217 -51.40 -0.61 -2.82
C PHE A 217 -50.32 -0.45 -3.89
N VAL A 218 -49.16 0.13 -3.56
CA VAL A 218 -48.07 0.39 -4.51
C VAL A 218 -47.72 -0.85 -5.32
N TYR A 219 -47.69 -0.73 -6.66
CA TYR A 219 -47.44 -1.83 -7.61
C TYR A 219 -48.38 -3.05 -7.51
N SER A 220 -49.57 -2.92 -6.91
CA SER A 220 -50.62 -3.95 -6.94
C SER A 220 -51.36 -3.92 -8.29
N GLY A 221 -50.73 -4.45 -9.33
CA GLY A 221 -51.18 -4.32 -10.72
C GLY A 221 -52.53 -4.98 -11.07
N SER A 222 -53.26 -5.56 -10.12
CA SER A 222 -54.53 -6.25 -10.36
C SER A 222 -55.77 -5.66 -9.68
N ILE A 223 -55.63 -4.77 -8.68
CA ILE A 223 -56.79 -4.30 -7.89
C ILE A 223 -57.59 -3.28 -8.71
N THR A 224 -58.81 -3.66 -9.10
CA THR A 224 -59.75 -2.83 -9.88
C THR A 224 -60.84 -2.20 -9.02
N THR A 225 -61.09 -2.75 -7.83
CA THR A 225 -62.23 -2.35 -6.98
C THR A 225 -61.86 -2.43 -5.50
N ILE A 226 -62.17 -1.37 -4.75
CA ILE A 226 -62.09 -1.35 -3.28
C ILE A 226 -63.47 -0.97 -2.74
N ASP A 227 -64.16 -1.94 -2.14
CA ASP A 227 -65.49 -1.77 -1.55
C ASP A 227 -65.37 -1.49 -0.06
N VAL A 228 -66.17 -0.56 0.45
CA VAL A 228 -66.24 -0.23 1.87
C VAL A 228 -67.57 -0.71 2.45
N ALA A 229 -67.53 -1.44 3.56
CA ALA A 229 -68.74 -1.87 4.26
C ALA A 229 -69.65 -0.68 4.60
N SER A 230 -70.98 -0.86 4.44
CA SER A 230 -71.97 0.22 4.65
C SER A 230 -71.92 0.83 6.05
N GLY A 231 -71.60 0.03 7.06
CA GLY A 231 -71.43 0.43 8.47
C GLY A 231 -70.11 1.14 8.80
N ASN A 232 -69.19 1.32 7.85
CA ASN A 232 -67.96 2.06 8.10
C ASN A 232 -68.25 3.55 8.34
N ASN A 233 -67.70 4.11 9.41
CA ASN A 233 -67.93 5.51 9.82
C ASN A 233 -66.88 6.49 9.30
N THR A 234 -65.77 6.00 8.76
CA THR A 234 -64.64 6.82 8.28
C THR A 234 -64.64 6.96 6.76
N TYR A 235 -64.93 5.88 6.05
CA TYR A 235 -64.82 5.77 4.61
C TYR A 235 -66.14 5.35 3.96
N LYS A 236 -66.26 5.61 2.66
CA LYS A 236 -67.26 5.00 1.76
C LYS A 236 -66.60 4.69 0.43
N SER A 237 -67.12 3.70 -0.30
CA SER A 237 -66.74 3.47 -1.69
C SER A 237 -67.80 4.00 -2.64
N VAL A 238 -67.38 4.64 -3.73
CA VAL A 238 -68.24 4.99 -4.86
C VAL A 238 -67.58 4.41 -6.11
N ASP A 239 -68.27 3.49 -6.79
CA ASP A 239 -67.73 2.76 -7.96
C ASP A 239 -66.35 2.14 -7.68
N GLY A 240 -66.17 1.54 -6.49
CA GLY A 240 -64.92 0.90 -6.08
C GLY A 240 -63.76 1.86 -5.75
N VAL A 241 -63.97 3.18 -5.74
CA VAL A 241 -62.99 4.19 -5.29
C VAL A 241 -63.30 4.60 -3.87
N VAL A 242 -62.28 4.73 -3.02
CA VAL A 242 -62.46 5.03 -1.59
C VAL A 242 -62.46 6.54 -1.36
N PHE A 243 -63.48 7.01 -0.66
CA PHE A 243 -63.64 8.39 -0.20
C PHE A 243 -63.80 8.43 1.32
N THR A 244 -63.62 9.60 1.92
CA THR A 244 -64.11 9.87 3.28
C THR A 244 -65.63 9.70 3.34
N LYS A 245 -66.17 9.40 4.53
CA LYS A 245 -67.62 9.14 4.71
C LYS A 245 -68.49 10.29 4.20
N ASP A 246 -68.07 11.54 4.43
CA ASP A 246 -68.74 12.73 3.90
C ASP A 246 -68.62 12.88 2.37
N GLY A 247 -67.64 12.25 1.73
CA GLY A 247 -67.35 12.32 0.30
C GLY A 247 -66.49 13.52 -0.10
N LYS A 248 -65.99 14.31 0.86
CA LYS A 248 -65.19 15.50 0.58
C LYS A 248 -63.76 15.21 0.17
N GLN A 249 -63.25 14.00 0.43
CA GLN A 249 -61.89 13.61 0.05
C GLN A 249 -61.87 12.28 -0.68
N LEU A 250 -61.19 12.24 -1.84
CA LEU A 250 -60.79 10.99 -2.48
C LEU A 250 -59.56 10.47 -1.75
N VAL A 251 -59.70 9.31 -1.12
CA VAL A 251 -58.66 8.73 -0.26
C VAL A 251 -57.74 7.85 -1.09
N ILE A 252 -58.28 6.87 -1.82
CA ILE A 252 -57.50 5.93 -2.64
C ILE A 252 -58.27 5.53 -3.90
N TYR A 253 -57.55 5.55 -5.02
CA TYR A 253 -57.96 5.03 -6.31
C TYR A 253 -57.30 3.65 -6.56
N PRO A 254 -58.05 2.59 -6.95
CA PRO A 254 -57.45 1.28 -7.19
C PRO A 254 -56.49 1.28 -8.39
N VAL A 255 -55.32 0.65 -8.22
CA VAL A 255 -54.18 0.76 -9.16
C VAL A 255 -54.46 0.26 -10.58
N ALA A 256 -55.34 -0.74 -10.72
CA ALA A 256 -55.74 -1.30 -12.02
C ALA A 256 -57.15 -0.85 -12.46
N LYS A 257 -57.81 0.04 -11.71
CA LYS A 257 -59.15 0.53 -12.08
C LYS A 257 -59.05 1.40 -13.34
N THR A 258 -59.94 1.15 -14.29
CA THR A 258 -60.17 1.98 -15.48
C THR A 258 -60.99 3.22 -15.13
N GLY A 259 -61.00 4.22 -16.02
CA GLY A 259 -61.89 5.37 -15.92
C GLY A 259 -63.38 5.02 -15.96
N ASP A 260 -64.21 6.07 -15.99
CA ASP A 260 -65.67 5.98 -15.92
C ASP A 260 -66.19 5.07 -17.02
N GLY A 261 -67.08 4.12 -16.68
CA GLY A 261 -67.67 3.18 -17.64
C GLY A 261 -66.66 2.28 -18.36
N GLY A 262 -65.47 2.06 -17.81
CA GLY A 262 -64.41 1.27 -18.46
C GLY A 262 -63.49 2.07 -19.38
N THR A 263 -63.62 3.40 -19.43
CA THR A 263 -62.79 4.26 -20.30
C THR A 263 -61.40 4.52 -19.71
N THR A 264 -60.60 5.40 -20.32
CA THR A 264 -59.32 5.86 -19.76
C THR A 264 -59.42 7.19 -19.02
N THR A 265 -60.63 7.75 -18.90
CA THR A 265 -60.87 9.06 -18.29
C THR A 265 -61.68 8.88 -17.01
N TYR A 266 -61.17 9.41 -15.90
CA TYR A 266 -61.88 9.38 -14.61
C TYR A 266 -62.36 10.78 -14.23
N THR A 267 -63.64 10.91 -13.91
CA THR A 267 -64.24 12.15 -13.44
C THR A 267 -64.40 12.09 -11.93
N VAL A 268 -63.64 12.92 -11.22
CA VAL A 268 -63.75 13.01 -9.75
C VAL A 268 -65.14 13.60 -9.42
N PRO A 269 -65.95 12.94 -8.54
CA PRO A 269 -67.31 13.36 -8.25
C PRO A 269 -67.44 14.82 -7.76
N ALA A 270 -68.58 15.46 -8.08
CA ALA A 270 -68.92 16.77 -7.55
C ALA A 270 -68.98 16.77 -6.02
N GLY A 271 -68.48 17.84 -5.39
CA GLY A 271 -68.42 17.98 -3.93
C GLY A 271 -67.13 17.45 -3.29
N VAL A 272 -66.25 16.78 -4.05
CA VAL A 272 -64.89 16.48 -3.58
C VAL A 272 -64.09 17.77 -3.49
N GLU A 273 -63.52 18.03 -2.32
CA GLU A 273 -62.71 19.21 -2.00
C GLU A 273 -61.21 18.89 -1.96
N ASN A 274 -60.83 17.63 -1.68
CA ASN A 274 -59.44 17.23 -1.50
C ASN A 274 -59.15 15.87 -2.17
N ILE A 275 -57.92 15.71 -2.68
CA ILE A 275 -57.38 14.40 -3.05
C ILE A 275 -56.23 14.09 -2.09
N ALA A 276 -56.32 12.97 -1.40
CA ALA A 276 -55.37 12.57 -0.38
C ALA A 276 -53.98 12.28 -0.96
N ASP A 277 -52.99 12.29 -0.07
CA ASP A 277 -51.62 11.92 -0.41
C ASP A 277 -51.54 10.51 -1.01
N ALA A 278 -50.77 10.36 -2.09
CA ALA A 278 -50.59 9.11 -2.81
C ALA A 278 -51.89 8.42 -3.29
N ALA A 279 -53.02 9.14 -3.42
CA ALA A 279 -54.31 8.54 -3.73
C ALA A 279 -54.36 7.77 -5.07
N PHE A 280 -53.66 8.24 -6.11
CA PHE A 280 -53.58 7.57 -7.43
C PHE A 280 -52.25 6.85 -7.67
N ASN A 281 -51.35 6.85 -6.70
CA ASN A 281 -49.96 6.39 -6.85
C ASN A 281 -49.87 5.05 -7.61
N THR A 282 -49.01 5.01 -8.64
CA THR A 282 -48.80 3.87 -9.55
C THR A 282 -50.01 3.42 -10.38
N SER A 283 -51.09 4.21 -10.47
CA SER A 283 -52.24 3.88 -11.32
C SER A 283 -51.81 3.59 -12.76
N THR A 284 -52.30 2.47 -13.28
CA THR A 284 -51.82 1.87 -14.54
C THR A 284 -52.74 2.05 -15.72
N GLN A 285 -53.99 2.49 -15.51
CA GLN A 285 -55.02 2.54 -16.56
C GLN A 285 -55.53 3.95 -16.89
N VAL A 286 -55.56 4.85 -15.91
CA VAL A 286 -56.13 6.20 -16.10
C VAL A 286 -55.16 7.09 -16.88
N ARG A 287 -55.63 7.62 -18.01
CA ARG A 287 -54.87 8.52 -18.89
C ARG A 287 -55.24 9.99 -18.69
N GLN A 288 -56.45 10.27 -18.25
CA GLN A 288 -56.94 11.62 -18.00
C GLN A 288 -57.79 11.67 -16.75
N ILE A 289 -57.65 12.75 -15.97
CA ILE A 289 -58.45 12.99 -14.77
C ILE A 289 -59.14 14.35 -14.93
N LYS A 290 -60.46 14.37 -14.73
CA LYS A 290 -61.26 15.58 -14.70
C LYS A 290 -61.61 15.93 -13.25
N PHE A 291 -61.19 17.10 -12.82
CA PHE A 291 -61.42 17.59 -11.46
C PHE A 291 -62.74 18.39 -11.36
N PRO A 292 -63.47 18.32 -10.23
CA PRO A 292 -64.64 19.16 -9.99
C PRO A 292 -64.20 20.60 -9.66
N THR A 293 -65.12 21.54 -9.84
CA THR A 293 -64.91 22.95 -9.47
C THR A 293 -64.80 23.19 -7.96
N THR A 294 -65.11 22.18 -7.13
CA THR A 294 -64.98 22.22 -5.67
C THR A 294 -63.58 21.81 -5.18
N LEU A 295 -62.69 21.31 -6.05
CA LEU A 295 -61.39 20.79 -5.65
C LEU A 295 -60.46 21.93 -5.21
N ASN A 296 -59.98 21.87 -3.96
CA ASN A 296 -59.06 22.84 -3.37
C ASN A 296 -57.62 22.30 -3.27
N THR A 297 -57.46 21.01 -2.94
CA THR A 297 -56.16 20.43 -2.58
C THR A 297 -55.85 19.15 -3.34
N ILE A 298 -54.63 19.06 -3.88
CA ILE A 298 -54.01 17.83 -4.40
C ILE A 298 -52.87 17.44 -3.45
N GLY A 299 -52.95 16.28 -2.81
CA GLY A 299 -51.95 15.81 -1.85
C GLY A 299 -50.57 15.53 -2.45
N LYS A 300 -49.57 15.34 -1.59
CA LYS A 300 -48.21 14.96 -2.00
C LYS A 300 -48.23 13.60 -2.66
N TYR A 301 -47.38 13.41 -3.66
CA TYR A 301 -47.25 12.15 -4.41
C TYR A 301 -48.56 11.60 -5.01
N THR A 302 -49.61 12.41 -5.14
CA THR A 302 -50.95 11.95 -5.57
C THR A 302 -50.89 11.07 -6.83
N PHE A 303 -50.21 11.53 -7.87
CA PHE A 303 -50.03 10.84 -9.15
C PHE A 303 -48.64 10.25 -9.32
N PHE A 304 -47.93 9.99 -8.23
CA PHE A 304 -46.57 9.48 -8.31
C PHE A 304 -46.50 8.20 -9.15
N ARG A 305 -45.68 8.20 -10.20
CA ARG A 305 -45.49 7.09 -11.15
C ARG A 305 -46.79 6.58 -11.79
N CYS A 306 -47.79 7.44 -12.01
CA CYS A 306 -48.93 7.13 -12.88
C CYS A 306 -48.49 7.07 -14.35
N TYR A 307 -47.92 5.94 -14.76
CA TYR A 307 -47.28 5.80 -16.08
C TYR A 307 -48.25 5.96 -17.24
N ALA A 308 -49.55 5.71 -17.05
CA ALA A 308 -50.57 5.89 -18.07
C ALA A 308 -51.05 7.34 -18.22
N LEU A 309 -50.84 8.20 -17.23
CA LEU A 309 -51.38 9.57 -17.21
C LEU A 309 -50.75 10.41 -18.34
N THR A 310 -51.57 10.93 -19.24
CA THR A 310 -51.15 11.75 -20.39
C THR A 310 -51.62 13.19 -20.30
N SER A 311 -52.69 13.47 -19.54
CA SER A 311 -53.26 14.82 -19.44
C SER A 311 -53.82 15.08 -18.05
N ILE A 312 -53.49 16.26 -17.52
CA ILE A 312 -54.07 16.82 -16.30
C ILE A 312 -54.11 18.35 -16.44
N THR A 313 -55.19 18.96 -15.97
CA THR A 313 -55.38 20.41 -15.98
C THR A 313 -55.76 20.85 -14.57
N ILE A 314 -55.05 21.84 -14.03
CA ILE A 314 -55.30 22.38 -12.68
C ILE A 314 -56.43 23.43 -12.76
N PRO A 315 -57.59 23.21 -12.12
CA PRO A 315 -58.73 24.12 -12.20
C PRO A 315 -58.52 25.39 -11.33
N PRO A 316 -59.34 26.45 -11.50
CA PRO A 316 -59.18 27.71 -10.76
C PRO A 316 -59.32 27.59 -9.24
N SER A 317 -60.03 26.58 -8.77
CA SER A 317 -60.30 26.33 -7.35
C SER A 317 -59.11 25.74 -6.58
N VAL A 318 -58.12 25.13 -7.27
CA VAL A 318 -56.99 24.48 -6.60
C VAL A 318 -56.02 25.52 -6.07
N THR A 319 -55.84 25.51 -4.76
CA THR A 319 -54.98 26.44 -4.01
C THR A 319 -53.79 25.76 -3.35
N SER A 320 -53.76 24.42 -3.33
CA SER A 320 -52.66 23.65 -2.76
C SER A 320 -52.35 22.39 -3.57
N ILE A 321 -51.08 22.20 -3.92
CA ILE A 321 -50.52 21.01 -4.59
C ILE A 321 -49.31 20.57 -3.75
N GLY A 322 -49.36 19.33 -3.27
CA GLY A 322 -48.30 18.75 -2.47
C GLY A 322 -47.03 18.41 -3.27
N ASP A 323 -45.91 18.35 -2.56
CA ASP A 323 -44.60 17.97 -3.12
C ASP A 323 -44.68 16.66 -3.92
N ALA A 324 -43.97 16.63 -5.06
CA ALA A 324 -43.88 15.46 -5.94
C ALA A 324 -45.23 14.88 -6.45
N ALA A 325 -46.32 15.66 -6.42
CA ALA A 325 -47.66 15.21 -6.84
C ALA A 325 -47.69 14.58 -8.25
N PHE A 326 -46.85 15.02 -9.18
CA PHE A 326 -46.81 14.54 -10.57
C PHE A 326 -45.53 13.76 -10.94
N THR A 327 -44.66 13.49 -9.97
CA THR A 327 -43.33 12.90 -10.21
C THR A 327 -43.45 11.51 -10.83
N GLY A 328 -42.64 11.23 -11.87
CA GLY A 328 -42.60 9.92 -12.53
C GLY A 328 -43.76 9.61 -13.48
N CYS A 329 -44.67 10.55 -13.76
CA CYS A 329 -45.68 10.40 -14.82
C CYS A 329 -45.03 10.48 -16.21
N THR A 330 -44.36 9.42 -16.66
CA THR A 330 -43.50 9.43 -17.86
C THR A 330 -44.20 9.68 -19.19
N ASN A 331 -45.53 9.60 -19.23
CA ASN A 331 -46.35 9.92 -20.40
C ASN A 331 -47.05 11.29 -20.32
N LEU A 332 -46.94 11.98 -19.18
CA LEU A 332 -47.45 13.33 -19.02
C LEU A 332 -46.44 14.33 -19.58
N THR A 333 -46.81 15.04 -20.64
CA THR A 333 -45.90 15.95 -21.38
C THR A 333 -46.06 17.42 -21.01
N ALA A 334 -47.19 17.79 -20.41
CA ALA A 334 -47.49 19.15 -19.96
C ALA A 334 -48.38 19.13 -18.71
N LEU A 335 -48.18 20.10 -17.82
CA LEU A 335 -49.02 20.43 -16.67
C LEU A 335 -49.71 21.75 -16.96
N ASN A 336 -50.97 21.69 -17.39
CA ASN A 336 -51.75 22.88 -17.77
C ASN A 336 -52.50 23.45 -16.56
N VAL A 337 -52.71 24.76 -16.54
CA VAL A 337 -53.49 25.46 -15.51
C VAL A 337 -54.61 26.22 -16.21
N GLU A 338 -55.85 26.08 -15.74
CA GLU A 338 -57.02 26.76 -16.30
C GLU A 338 -56.96 28.27 -16.02
N ALA A 339 -57.56 29.05 -16.93
CA ALA A 339 -57.68 30.49 -16.77
C ALA A 339 -58.45 30.83 -15.47
N GLY A 340 -57.92 31.77 -14.68
CA GLY A 340 -58.52 32.20 -13.43
C GLY A 340 -57.96 31.53 -12.16
N ASN A 341 -57.04 30.57 -12.26
CA ASN A 341 -56.30 30.12 -11.07
C ASN A 341 -55.37 31.25 -10.56
N SER A 342 -55.53 31.66 -9.31
CA SER A 342 -54.77 32.76 -8.70
C SER A 342 -53.48 32.32 -8.01
N VAL A 343 -53.22 31.02 -7.89
CA VAL A 343 -52.10 30.43 -7.14
C VAL A 343 -51.05 29.81 -8.06
N TYR A 344 -51.47 29.24 -9.18
CA TYR A 344 -50.62 28.49 -10.11
C TYR A 344 -50.65 29.07 -11.53
N SER A 345 -49.59 28.84 -12.27
CA SER A 345 -49.50 29.13 -13.69
C SER A 345 -48.74 28.02 -14.43
N SER A 346 -48.93 27.92 -15.74
CA SER A 346 -48.15 27.02 -16.59
C SER A 346 -47.27 27.82 -17.55
N PHE A 347 -46.00 27.44 -17.67
CA PHE A 347 -45.06 28.03 -18.62
C PHE A 347 -44.36 26.91 -19.39
N ASP A 348 -44.61 26.85 -20.71
CA ASP A 348 -44.13 25.77 -21.59
C ASP A 348 -44.44 24.36 -21.04
N GLY A 349 -45.66 24.19 -20.52
CA GLY A 349 -46.13 22.94 -19.93
C GLY A 349 -45.50 22.58 -18.58
N VAL A 350 -44.72 23.46 -17.96
CA VAL A 350 -44.15 23.29 -16.61
C VAL A 350 -44.97 24.10 -15.60
N LEU A 351 -45.22 23.53 -14.43
CA LEU A 351 -46.04 24.13 -13.37
C LEU A 351 -45.21 25.10 -12.52
N TYR A 352 -45.75 26.30 -12.35
CA TYR A 352 -45.20 27.38 -11.53
C TYR A 352 -46.24 27.90 -10.53
N ASN A 353 -45.77 28.65 -9.53
CA ASN A 353 -46.66 29.56 -8.82
C ASN A 353 -47.16 30.70 -9.75
N ALA A 354 -48.20 31.42 -9.35
CA ALA A 354 -48.82 32.46 -10.18
C ALA A 354 -47.84 33.60 -10.54
N ALA A 355 -46.90 33.92 -9.64
CA ALA A 355 -45.85 34.91 -9.88
C ALA A 355 -44.79 34.43 -10.90
N GLY A 356 -44.69 33.13 -11.16
CA GLY A 356 -43.63 32.53 -11.96
C GLY A 356 -42.24 32.62 -11.31
N THR A 357 -42.18 32.73 -9.98
CA THR A 357 -40.93 32.80 -9.19
C THR A 357 -40.51 31.43 -8.65
N GLU A 358 -41.42 30.46 -8.57
CA GLU A 358 -41.13 29.12 -8.09
C GLU A 358 -41.56 28.10 -9.14
N LEU A 359 -40.60 27.30 -9.62
CA LEU A 359 -40.87 26.16 -10.50
C LEU A 359 -41.22 24.96 -9.62
N LEU A 360 -42.46 24.51 -9.69
CA LEU A 360 -43.03 23.52 -8.78
C LEU A 360 -42.88 22.09 -9.33
N ALA A 361 -43.19 21.87 -10.61
CA ALA A 361 -43.11 20.55 -11.23
C ALA A 361 -42.96 20.63 -12.75
N CYS A 362 -41.99 19.88 -13.28
CA CYS A 362 -41.79 19.59 -14.68
C CYS A 362 -42.42 18.21 -14.99
N PRO A 363 -43.23 18.08 -16.05
CA PRO A 363 -43.79 16.79 -16.44
C PRO A 363 -42.69 15.80 -16.80
N ALA A 364 -42.73 14.58 -16.23
CA ALA A 364 -41.70 13.57 -16.49
C ALA A 364 -41.63 13.09 -17.95
N GLY A 365 -42.73 13.26 -18.70
CA GLY A 365 -42.81 13.00 -20.13
C GLY A 365 -42.32 14.15 -21.02
N LYS A 366 -41.99 15.33 -20.47
CA LYS A 366 -41.44 16.45 -21.26
C LYS A 366 -40.05 16.07 -21.78
N SER A 367 -39.86 16.17 -23.09
CA SER A 367 -38.63 15.81 -23.79
C SER A 367 -37.88 17.03 -24.33
N GLY A 368 -36.60 16.86 -24.65
CA GLY A 368 -35.78 17.90 -25.27
C GLY A 368 -35.11 18.82 -24.25
N GLU A 369 -35.02 20.10 -24.60
CA GLU A 369 -34.42 21.13 -23.75
C GLU A 369 -35.48 21.96 -23.04
N TYR A 370 -35.14 22.51 -21.87
CA TYR A 370 -35.99 23.45 -21.16
C TYR A 370 -35.18 24.61 -20.60
N THR A 371 -35.75 25.81 -20.66
CA THR A 371 -35.19 27.00 -20.02
C THR A 371 -36.19 27.50 -19.00
N THR A 372 -35.75 27.71 -17.76
CA THR A 372 -36.62 28.26 -16.72
C THR A 372 -37.13 29.64 -17.11
N LYS A 373 -38.28 30.07 -16.57
CA LYS A 373 -38.77 31.43 -16.74
C LYS A 373 -37.74 32.45 -16.21
N PRO A 374 -37.52 33.62 -16.86
CA PRO A 374 -36.58 34.63 -16.38
C PRO A 374 -36.85 35.15 -14.95
N THR A 375 -38.10 35.06 -14.48
CA THR A 375 -38.50 35.44 -13.12
C THR A 375 -38.27 34.33 -12.08
N THR A 376 -37.82 33.14 -12.48
CA THR A 376 -37.65 31.98 -11.58
C THR A 376 -36.56 32.29 -10.56
N LYS A 377 -36.90 32.19 -9.28
CA LYS A 377 -35.99 32.34 -8.13
C LYS A 377 -35.66 31.00 -7.47
N VAL A 378 -36.61 30.07 -7.44
CA VAL A 378 -36.45 28.78 -6.77
C VAL A 378 -36.90 27.64 -7.68
N ILE A 379 -36.07 26.60 -7.77
CA ILE A 379 -36.48 25.29 -8.30
C ILE A 379 -36.82 24.42 -7.09
N LYS A 380 -38.10 24.10 -6.92
CA LYS A 380 -38.62 23.41 -5.74
C LYS A 380 -38.18 21.95 -5.67
N GLU A 381 -38.30 21.38 -4.47
CA GLU A 381 -37.99 19.98 -4.21
C GLU A 381 -38.73 19.06 -5.19
N SER A 382 -37.98 18.12 -5.79
CA SER A 382 -38.48 17.15 -6.78
C SER A 382 -39.04 17.72 -8.09
N ALA A 383 -38.84 19.01 -8.38
CA ALA A 383 -39.38 19.68 -9.57
C ALA A 383 -39.11 18.96 -10.90
N PHE A 384 -37.90 18.46 -11.12
CA PHE A 384 -37.51 17.64 -12.28
C PHE A 384 -37.24 16.17 -11.90
N SER A 385 -37.71 15.73 -10.73
CA SER A 385 -37.46 14.36 -10.30
C SER A 385 -38.16 13.37 -11.22
N PHE A 386 -37.45 12.31 -11.61
CA PHE A 386 -37.89 11.32 -12.59
C PHE A 386 -38.27 11.90 -13.97
N CYS A 387 -37.81 13.11 -14.31
CA CYS A 387 -37.91 13.64 -15.67
C CYS A 387 -36.97 12.87 -16.61
N ALA A 388 -37.42 11.69 -17.02
CA ALA A 388 -36.61 10.74 -17.76
C ALA A 388 -36.45 11.08 -19.24
N LYS A 389 -37.18 12.07 -19.79
CA LYS A 389 -37.13 12.41 -21.22
C LYS A 389 -36.43 13.74 -21.53
N ILE A 390 -36.23 14.60 -20.53
CA ILE A 390 -35.51 15.86 -20.69
C ILE A 390 -33.99 15.60 -20.74
N ASN A 391 -33.29 16.25 -21.67
CA ASN A 391 -31.85 16.04 -21.85
C ASN A 391 -30.99 17.25 -21.44
N LYS A 392 -31.57 18.45 -21.43
CA LYS A 392 -30.86 19.67 -21.08
C LYS A 392 -31.75 20.68 -20.37
N VAL A 393 -31.22 21.32 -19.33
CA VAL A 393 -31.90 22.39 -18.60
C VAL A 393 -31.01 23.63 -18.52
N THR A 394 -31.53 24.77 -18.95
CA THR A 394 -30.90 26.08 -18.79
C THR A 394 -31.54 26.81 -17.62
N ILE A 395 -30.74 27.11 -16.61
CA ILE A 395 -31.11 27.81 -15.38
C ILE A 395 -30.91 29.30 -15.60
N SER A 396 -32.00 30.06 -15.54
CA SER A 396 -32.00 31.53 -15.70
C SER A 396 -31.21 32.24 -14.62
N ASP A 397 -30.81 33.47 -14.92
CA ASP A 397 -29.94 34.29 -14.08
C ASP A 397 -30.53 34.66 -12.70
N GLN A 398 -31.86 34.73 -12.55
CA GLN A 398 -32.53 35.04 -11.28
C GLN A 398 -32.66 33.84 -10.31
N VAL A 399 -32.30 32.62 -10.72
CA VAL A 399 -32.45 31.45 -9.83
C VAL A 399 -31.44 31.54 -8.71
N GLU A 400 -31.92 31.61 -7.47
CA GLU A 400 -31.13 31.73 -6.25
C GLU A 400 -30.94 30.38 -5.54
N VAL A 401 -31.91 29.48 -5.62
CA VAL A 401 -31.92 28.20 -4.88
C VAL A 401 -32.39 27.04 -5.73
N ILE A 402 -31.67 25.93 -5.67
CA ILE A 402 -32.13 24.61 -6.12
C ILE A 402 -32.37 23.76 -4.87
N GLU A 403 -33.62 23.37 -4.64
CA GLU A 403 -34.00 22.55 -3.49
C GLU A 403 -33.60 21.07 -3.67
N GLY A 404 -33.68 20.31 -2.58
CA GLY A 404 -33.30 18.90 -2.54
C GLY A 404 -34.07 18.05 -3.55
N ASN A 405 -33.42 17.02 -4.10
CA ASN A 405 -34.03 16.09 -5.06
C ASN A 405 -34.54 16.71 -6.36
N ALA A 406 -34.26 17.98 -6.65
CA ALA A 406 -34.82 18.69 -7.80
C ALA A 406 -34.62 17.94 -9.12
N PHE A 407 -33.49 17.29 -9.37
CA PHE A 407 -33.20 16.51 -10.58
C PHE A 407 -32.96 15.01 -10.30
N LEU A 408 -33.43 14.50 -9.16
CA LEU A 408 -33.27 13.09 -8.76
C LEU A 408 -33.84 12.17 -9.86
N HIS A 409 -33.04 11.23 -10.35
CA HIS A 409 -33.44 10.28 -11.40
C HIS A 409 -33.90 10.93 -12.73
N ALA A 410 -33.41 12.13 -13.07
CA ALA A 410 -33.52 12.66 -14.42
C ALA A 410 -32.53 11.91 -15.35
N THR A 411 -32.85 10.64 -15.66
CA THR A 411 -31.91 9.65 -16.20
C THR A 411 -31.40 9.91 -17.61
N ASN A 412 -31.95 10.90 -18.33
CA ASN A 412 -31.45 11.34 -19.64
C ASN A 412 -30.89 12.77 -19.63
N LEU A 413 -30.89 13.44 -18.46
CA LEU A 413 -30.29 14.76 -18.32
C LEU A 413 -28.78 14.66 -18.43
N THR A 414 -28.22 15.22 -19.51
CA THR A 414 -26.79 15.24 -19.80
C THR A 414 -26.16 16.61 -19.61
N SER A 415 -26.96 17.68 -19.55
CA SER A 415 -26.47 19.05 -19.46
C SER A 415 -27.34 19.93 -18.56
N VAL A 416 -26.70 20.68 -17.66
CA VAL A 416 -27.32 21.78 -16.91
C VAL A 416 -26.45 23.02 -17.11
N ILE A 417 -27.05 24.10 -17.60
CA ILE A 417 -26.35 25.34 -17.91
C ILE A 417 -26.83 26.42 -16.96
N PHE A 418 -25.91 27.01 -16.20
CA PHE A 418 -26.16 28.25 -15.45
C PHE A 418 -25.78 29.43 -16.32
N GLN A 419 -26.66 30.43 -16.46
CA GLN A 419 -26.32 31.61 -17.23
C GLN A 419 -25.13 32.39 -16.62
N PRO A 420 -24.31 33.11 -17.41
CA PRO A 420 -23.12 33.80 -16.92
C PRO A 420 -23.37 34.76 -15.75
N THR A 421 -24.54 35.40 -15.72
CA THR A 421 -24.99 36.32 -14.67
C THR A 421 -25.79 35.63 -13.55
N SER A 422 -25.60 34.32 -13.35
CA SER A 422 -26.35 33.52 -12.37
C SER A 422 -26.35 34.13 -10.97
N SER A 423 -27.52 34.15 -10.33
CA SER A 423 -27.73 34.54 -8.92
C SER A 423 -27.77 33.35 -7.97
N LEU A 424 -27.38 32.16 -8.42
CA LEU A 424 -27.48 30.92 -7.63
C LEU A 424 -26.61 31.02 -6.39
N LYS A 425 -27.24 30.96 -5.21
CA LYS A 425 -26.57 31.00 -3.91
C LYS A 425 -26.41 29.61 -3.31
N GLU A 426 -27.37 28.71 -3.54
CA GLU A 426 -27.40 27.44 -2.83
C GLU A 426 -27.94 26.29 -3.69
N ILE A 427 -27.20 25.18 -3.67
CA ILE A 427 -27.71 23.85 -4.00
C ILE A 427 -27.96 23.15 -2.67
N LYS A 428 -29.23 22.98 -2.30
CA LYS A 428 -29.65 22.48 -0.98
C LYS A 428 -29.15 21.04 -0.74
N SER A 429 -29.15 20.65 0.53
CA SER A 429 -28.89 19.27 0.93
C SER A 429 -29.92 18.30 0.33
N LYS A 430 -29.59 17.00 0.31
CA LYS A 430 -30.28 15.87 -0.39
C LYS A 430 -29.77 15.67 -1.82
N THR A 431 -30.27 14.66 -2.52
CA THR A 431 -29.76 14.21 -3.82
C THR A 431 -30.24 15.01 -5.01
N VAL A 432 -29.76 16.25 -5.15
CA VAL A 432 -30.22 17.16 -6.21
C VAL A 432 -30.03 16.56 -7.59
N PHE A 433 -28.84 16.04 -7.92
CA PHE A 433 -28.52 15.53 -9.28
C PHE A 433 -28.26 14.01 -9.35
N ARG A 434 -28.67 13.26 -8.33
CA ARG A 434 -28.42 11.81 -8.27
C ARG A 434 -29.02 11.07 -9.46
N GLN A 435 -28.27 10.12 -10.00
CA GLN A 435 -28.68 9.26 -11.12
C GLN A 435 -29.01 10.06 -12.40
N THR A 436 -28.34 11.20 -12.61
CA THR A 436 -28.30 11.92 -13.88
C THR A 436 -27.15 11.42 -14.75
N LYS A 437 -27.15 11.77 -16.05
CA LYS A 437 -26.08 11.46 -17.01
C LYS A 437 -25.21 12.69 -17.32
N ILE A 438 -25.17 13.65 -16.40
CA ILE A 438 -24.35 14.87 -16.56
C ILE A 438 -22.88 14.45 -16.52
N GLU A 439 -22.13 14.73 -17.58
CA GLU A 439 -20.70 14.42 -17.63
C GLU A 439 -19.82 15.57 -17.13
N ARG A 440 -20.28 16.81 -17.31
CA ARG A 440 -19.58 18.02 -16.90
C ARG A 440 -20.54 18.99 -16.21
N LEU A 441 -20.11 19.55 -15.08
CA LEU A 441 -20.87 20.54 -14.33
C LEU A 441 -20.03 21.80 -14.06
N ASP A 442 -20.42 22.91 -14.66
CA ASP A 442 -19.78 24.21 -14.48
C ASP A 442 -20.59 25.03 -13.45
N LEU A 443 -20.05 25.19 -12.24
CA LEU A 443 -20.73 25.87 -11.14
C LEU A 443 -20.43 27.39 -11.13
N PRO A 444 -21.46 28.25 -11.00
CA PRO A 444 -21.32 29.71 -11.15
C PRO A 444 -20.60 30.36 -9.96
N ALA A 445 -20.04 31.54 -10.18
CA ALA A 445 -19.28 32.27 -9.16
C ALA A 445 -20.14 32.76 -7.99
N SER A 446 -21.46 32.90 -8.19
CA SER A 446 -22.43 33.30 -7.16
C SER A 446 -22.69 32.22 -6.10
N LEU A 447 -22.41 30.95 -6.41
CA LEU A 447 -22.73 29.82 -5.53
C LEU A 447 -21.98 29.93 -4.21
N GLU A 448 -22.70 29.93 -3.09
CA GLU A 448 -22.14 30.03 -1.74
C GLU A 448 -22.09 28.69 -1.02
N THR A 449 -23.05 27.78 -1.28
CA THR A 449 -23.17 26.50 -0.57
C THR A 449 -23.57 25.35 -1.48
N ILE A 450 -22.82 24.25 -1.38
CA ILE A 450 -23.21 22.92 -1.84
C ILE A 450 -23.58 22.11 -0.60
N GLY A 451 -24.86 21.79 -0.45
CA GLY A 451 -25.40 21.09 0.72
C GLY A 451 -24.93 19.64 0.85
N ASN A 452 -25.32 19.00 1.95
CA ASN A 452 -24.99 17.60 2.21
C ASN A 452 -25.61 16.70 1.15
N SER A 453 -24.84 15.76 0.57
CA SER A 453 -25.30 14.85 -0.48
C SER A 453 -25.84 15.50 -1.76
N ALA A 454 -25.62 16.80 -1.98
CA ALA A 454 -26.17 17.58 -3.11
C ALA A 454 -25.87 16.96 -4.49
N LEU A 455 -24.62 16.57 -4.71
CA LEU A 455 -24.04 16.11 -5.97
C LEU A 455 -23.53 14.66 -5.84
N GLN A 456 -24.15 13.84 -4.99
CA GLN A 456 -23.77 12.44 -4.82
C GLN A 456 -24.34 11.53 -5.90
N ASP A 457 -23.65 10.41 -6.16
CA ASP A 457 -24.13 9.31 -7.01
C ASP A 457 -24.59 9.79 -8.41
N MET A 458 -23.71 10.56 -9.06
CA MET A 458 -23.82 10.98 -10.47
C MET A 458 -22.92 10.08 -11.31
N PRO A 459 -23.43 8.94 -11.81
CA PRO A 459 -22.61 7.85 -12.35
C PRO A 459 -21.83 8.20 -13.62
N SER A 460 -22.17 9.30 -14.30
CA SER A 460 -21.48 9.77 -15.52
C SER A 460 -20.62 11.01 -15.31
N LEU A 461 -20.61 11.61 -14.11
CA LEU A 461 -19.91 12.87 -13.85
C LEU A 461 -18.40 12.66 -13.94
N LYS A 462 -17.75 13.32 -14.89
CA LYS A 462 -16.30 13.27 -15.14
C LYS A 462 -15.59 14.54 -14.71
N GLU A 463 -16.21 15.70 -14.88
CA GLU A 463 -15.59 17.00 -14.61
C GLU A 463 -16.51 17.96 -13.86
N VAL A 464 -15.97 18.63 -12.85
CA VAL A 464 -16.60 19.77 -12.17
C VAL A 464 -15.67 20.97 -12.24
N THR A 465 -16.20 22.13 -12.62
CA THR A 465 -15.46 23.40 -12.52
C THR A 465 -16.18 24.39 -11.60
N ILE A 466 -15.39 25.13 -10.83
CA ILE A 466 -15.84 26.24 -10.00
C ILE A 466 -15.32 27.53 -10.63
N ALA A 467 -16.23 28.44 -11.00
CA ALA A 467 -15.88 29.68 -11.68
C ALA A 467 -14.92 30.59 -10.89
N THR A 468 -14.20 31.45 -11.61
CA THR A 468 -13.30 32.47 -11.03
C THR A 468 -14.06 33.43 -10.13
N GLY A 469 -13.49 33.77 -8.96
CA GLY A 469 -14.13 34.66 -8.00
C GLY A 469 -15.31 34.02 -7.27
N SER A 470 -15.32 32.68 -7.17
CA SER A 470 -16.41 31.95 -6.54
C SER A 470 -16.59 32.31 -5.07
N LYS A 471 -17.85 32.57 -4.70
CA LYS A 471 -18.31 32.82 -3.33
C LYS A 471 -18.54 31.54 -2.53
N LEU A 472 -18.18 30.37 -3.06
CA LEU A 472 -18.44 29.07 -2.43
C LEU A 472 -17.72 29.02 -1.09
N LYS A 473 -18.45 28.89 0.02
CA LYS A 473 -17.93 28.80 1.39
C LYS A 473 -17.88 27.36 1.88
N THR A 474 -18.87 26.55 1.49
CA THR A 474 -19.08 25.22 2.08
C THR A 474 -19.39 24.19 1.01
N MET A 475 -18.66 23.06 1.07
CA MET A 475 -19.07 21.78 0.52
C MET A 475 -19.48 20.86 1.67
N GLY A 476 -20.74 20.47 1.72
CA GLY A 476 -21.31 19.67 2.82
C GLY A 476 -20.78 18.24 2.90
N ASN A 477 -21.22 17.52 3.93
CA ASN A 477 -20.95 16.09 4.09
C ASN A 477 -21.50 15.32 2.89
N PHE A 478 -20.73 14.36 2.37
CA PHE A 478 -21.13 13.54 1.22
C PHE A 478 -21.46 14.34 -0.07
N ALA A 479 -21.05 15.61 -0.18
CA ALA A 479 -21.46 16.49 -1.28
C ALA A 479 -21.27 15.87 -2.67
N PHE A 480 -20.14 15.18 -2.91
CA PHE A 480 -19.77 14.45 -4.13
C PHE A 480 -19.54 12.96 -3.86
N TYR A 481 -20.20 12.38 -2.85
CA TYR A 481 -20.05 10.97 -2.50
C TYR A 481 -20.47 10.04 -3.65
N LEU A 482 -19.76 8.92 -3.83
CA LEU A 482 -20.06 7.92 -4.87
C LEU A 482 -20.12 8.49 -6.30
N ASN A 483 -19.13 9.31 -6.68
CA ASN A 483 -18.92 9.72 -8.07
C ASN A 483 -17.72 8.98 -8.68
N PRO A 484 -17.85 7.69 -9.05
CA PRO A 484 -16.72 6.85 -9.44
C PRO A 484 -16.03 7.31 -10.73
N GLU A 485 -16.75 8.03 -11.61
CA GLU A 485 -16.24 8.52 -12.89
C GLU A 485 -15.59 9.91 -12.81
N LEU A 486 -15.66 10.59 -11.66
CA LEU A 486 -15.12 11.94 -11.50
C LEU A 486 -13.60 11.89 -11.62
N THR A 487 -13.04 12.44 -12.70
CA THR A 487 -11.60 12.50 -12.95
C THR A 487 -11.00 13.85 -12.55
N SER A 488 -11.78 14.93 -12.68
CA SER A 488 -11.30 16.30 -12.59
C SER A 488 -12.23 17.20 -11.77
N PHE A 489 -11.67 17.88 -10.76
CA PHE A 489 -12.32 18.94 -10.00
C PHE A 489 -11.43 20.18 -10.00
N LYS A 490 -11.89 21.28 -10.63
CA LYS A 490 -11.04 22.46 -10.89
C LYS A 490 -11.65 23.74 -10.34
N PHE A 491 -10.83 24.53 -9.65
CA PHE A 491 -11.12 25.95 -9.40
C PHE A 491 -10.48 26.76 -10.53
N LEU A 492 -11.28 27.51 -11.29
CA LEU A 492 -10.80 28.30 -12.44
C LEU A 492 -10.06 29.60 -12.02
N GLY A 493 -10.13 29.95 -10.73
CA GLY A 493 -9.46 31.10 -10.15
C GLY A 493 -9.66 31.14 -8.63
N SER A 494 -9.74 32.34 -8.05
CA SER A 494 -9.97 32.49 -6.61
C SER A 494 -11.31 31.90 -6.17
N CYS A 495 -11.31 31.31 -4.98
CA CYS A 495 -12.49 30.71 -4.36
C CYS A 495 -12.52 31.00 -2.86
N ALA A 496 -13.70 31.29 -2.31
CA ALA A 496 -13.91 31.59 -0.89
C ALA A 496 -14.08 30.33 0.00
N LEU A 497 -13.73 29.14 -0.49
CA LEU A 497 -14.04 27.86 0.16
C LEU A 497 -13.36 27.74 1.52
N GLN A 498 -14.16 27.56 2.57
CA GLN A 498 -13.70 27.41 3.95
C GLN A 498 -13.76 25.95 4.40
N THR A 499 -14.86 25.26 4.09
CA THR A 499 -15.14 23.92 4.64
C THR A 499 -15.34 22.87 3.56
N ILE A 500 -14.62 21.76 3.67
CA ILE A 500 -14.88 20.51 2.96
C ILE A 500 -15.41 19.50 3.97
N GLY A 501 -16.67 19.10 3.82
CA GLY A 501 -17.37 18.21 4.73
C GLY A 501 -16.81 16.78 4.76
N GLY A 502 -17.21 16.02 5.77
CA GLY A 502 -16.85 14.63 5.91
C GLY A 502 -17.37 13.79 4.75
N SER A 503 -16.53 12.89 4.25
CA SER A 503 -16.81 12.06 3.06
C SER A 503 -17.24 12.83 1.81
N ALA A 504 -16.92 14.14 1.70
CA ALA A 504 -17.38 14.98 0.59
C ALA A 504 -17.03 14.41 -0.79
N PHE A 505 -15.83 13.86 -0.98
CA PHE A 505 -15.37 13.22 -2.22
C PHE A 505 -15.13 11.71 -2.04
N ALA A 506 -15.68 11.09 -0.99
CA ALA A 506 -15.42 9.68 -0.76
C ALA A 506 -15.96 8.83 -1.92
N GLN A 507 -15.18 7.83 -2.32
CA GLN A 507 -15.41 6.96 -3.49
C GLN A 507 -15.36 7.67 -4.85
N ALA A 508 -14.76 8.85 -4.95
CA ALA A 508 -14.36 9.45 -6.23
C ALA A 508 -13.10 8.74 -6.79
N LYS A 509 -13.25 7.45 -7.14
CA LYS A 509 -12.14 6.52 -7.40
C LYS A 509 -11.19 6.97 -8.51
N LYS A 510 -11.70 7.70 -9.51
CA LYS A 510 -10.94 8.19 -10.66
C LYS A 510 -10.40 9.62 -10.50
N LEU A 511 -10.66 10.29 -9.38
CA LEU A 511 -10.20 11.67 -9.16
C LEU A 511 -8.67 11.67 -9.16
N GLN A 512 -8.05 12.47 -10.03
CA GLN A 512 -6.60 12.41 -10.27
C GLN A 512 -5.81 13.33 -9.34
N SER A 513 -6.36 14.51 -9.02
CA SER A 513 -5.73 15.50 -8.16
C SER A 513 -6.76 16.40 -7.51
N PHE A 514 -6.35 17.06 -6.42
CA PHE A 514 -7.13 18.12 -5.80
C PHE A 514 -6.23 19.26 -5.31
N THR A 515 -6.54 20.49 -5.71
CA THR A 515 -5.84 21.70 -5.26
C THR A 515 -6.71 22.42 -4.23
N PHE A 516 -6.25 22.51 -2.99
CA PHE A 516 -6.93 23.19 -1.90
C PHE A 516 -6.72 24.71 -1.99
N PRO A 517 -7.79 25.53 -2.14
CA PRO A 517 -7.69 26.98 -2.10
C PRO A 517 -7.12 27.49 -0.77
N LYS A 518 -6.48 28.67 -0.78
CA LYS A 518 -5.86 29.28 0.41
C LYS A 518 -6.80 29.49 1.59
N SER A 519 -8.10 29.61 1.32
CA SER A 519 -9.19 29.90 2.27
C SER A 519 -9.67 28.68 3.06
N VAL A 520 -9.29 27.46 2.67
CA VAL A 520 -9.77 26.23 3.33
C VAL A 520 -9.22 26.16 4.75
N THR A 521 -10.11 26.12 5.74
CA THR A 521 -9.78 26.03 7.16
C THR A 521 -9.99 24.63 7.71
N SER A 522 -10.81 23.79 7.06
CA SER A 522 -11.16 22.44 7.54
C SER A 522 -11.36 21.42 6.43
N ILE A 523 -10.77 20.24 6.62
CA ILE A 523 -11.03 19.02 5.83
C ILE A 523 -11.67 17.99 6.77
N GLY A 524 -12.94 17.67 6.51
CA GLY A 524 -13.71 16.73 7.30
C GLY A 524 -13.19 15.29 7.24
N GLY A 525 -13.60 14.48 8.22
CA GLY A 525 -13.18 13.09 8.29
C GLY A 525 -13.58 12.29 7.05
N SER A 526 -12.70 11.43 6.55
CA SER A 526 -12.91 10.65 5.32
C SER A 526 -13.20 11.47 4.04
N ALA A 527 -12.94 12.78 4.01
CA ALA A 527 -13.31 13.66 2.89
C ALA A 527 -12.88 13.12 1.50
N PHE A 528 -11.72 12.49 1.38
CA PHE A 528 -11.18 11.90 0.16
C PHE A 528 -10.96 10.38 0.29
N ASN A 529 -11.77 9.70 1.11
CA ASN A 529 -11.63 8.26 1.32
C ASN A 529 -11.93 7.48 0.03
N GLY A 530 -10.97 6.66 -0.42
CA GLY A 530 -11.12 5.84 -1.62
C GLY A 530 -10.93 6.61 -2.93
N CYS A 531 -10.28 7.77 -2.90
CA CYS A 531 -9.78 8.45 -4.10
C CYS A 531 -8.52 7.74 -4.64
N GLU A 532 -8.67 6.50 -5.08
CA GLU A 532 -7.58 5.56 -5.40
C GLU A 532 -6.66 6.03 -6.56
N SER A 533 -7.18 6.87 -7.46
CA SER A 533 -6.41 7.46 -8.57
C SER A 533 -5.77 8.81 -8.23
N MET A 534 -6.01 9.35 -7.03
CA MET A 534 -5.56 10.69 -6.65
C MET A 534 -4.09 10.67 -6.28
N THR A 535 -3.20 10.91 -7.25
CA THR A 535 -1.75 10.83 -7.05
C THR A 535 -1.17 12.05 -6.34
N THR A 536 -1.86 13.19 -6.43
CA THR A 536 -1.42 14.46 -5.84
C THR A 536 -2.54 15.20 -5.13
N ALA A 537 -2.18 15.85 -4.02
CA ALA A 537 -3.00 16.79 -3.27
C ALA A 537 -2.12 18.00 -2.94
N THR A 538 -2.51 19.19 -3.38
CA THR A 538 -1.68 20.40 -3.27
C THR A 538 -2.40 21.48 -2.46
N PHE A 539 -1.67 22.14 -1.58
CA PHE A 539 -2.18 23.27 -0.80
C PHE A 539 -1.58 24.55 -1.36
N ASP A 540 -2.40 25.59 -1.49
CA ASP A 540 -1.89 26.95 -1.77
C ASP A 540 -0.80 27.34 -0.76
N ASP A 541 0.22 28.07 -1.20
CA ASP A 541 1.33 28.52 -0.35
C ASP A 541 0.87 29.38 0.84
N ASN A 542 -0.27 30.05 0.70
CA ASN A 542 -0.92 30.86 1.73
C ASN A 542 -2.09 30.15 2.42
N SER A 543 -2.16 28.82 2.32
CA SER A 543 -3.19 28.01 2.96
C SER A 543 -3.26 28.26 4.47
N VAL A 544 -4.48 28.49 4.96
CA VAL A 544 -4.79 28.70 6.39
C VAL A 544 -5.23 27.41 7.10
N LEU A 545 -5.16 26.25 6.41
CA LEU A 545 -5.60 24.98 6.96
C LEU A 545 -4.79 24.60 8.21
N GLU A 546 -5.48 24.35 9.33
CA GLU A 546 -4.81 24.00 10.59
C GLU A 546 -4.83 22.50 10.89
N THR A 547 -5.81 21.74 10.38
CA THR A 547 -6.00 20.33 10.73
C THR A 547 -6.34 19.48 9.51
N ILE A 548 -5.69 18.33 9.40
CA ILE A 548 -6.11 17.23 8.52
C ILE A 548 -6.90 16.23 9.37
N GLY A 549 -8.19 16.09 9.07
CA GLY A 549 -9.13 15.27 9.85
C GLY A 549 -8.89 13.76 9.75
N SER A 550 -9.52 13.00 10.65
CA SER A 550 -9.37 11.55 10.73
C SER A 550 -9.77 10.87 9.43
N ALA A 551 -8.94 9.95 8.94
CA ALA A 551 -9.16 9.25 7.66
C ALA A 551 -9.32 10.15 6.42
N ALA A 552 -9.00 11.45 6.49
CA ALA A 552 -9.28 12.41 5.42
C ALA A 552 -8.80 11.96 4.03
N PHE A 553 -7.66 11.30 3.93
CA PHE A 553 -7.07 10.78 2.69
C PHE A 553 -6.95 9.25 2.69
N GLN A 554 -7.72 8.54 3.52
CA GLN A 554 -7.66 7.09 3.61
C GLN A 554 -7.89 6.43 2.23
N ASN A 555 -7.18 5.34 1.92
CA ASN A 555 -7.28 4.64 0.63
C ASN A 555 -7.07 5.54 -0.60
N SER A 556 -6.34 6.65 -0.47
CA SER A 556 -6.03 7.51 -1.61
C SER A 556 -4.82 7.00 -2.39
N GLY A 557 -4.74 7.37 -3.66
CA GLY A 557 -3.65 7.04 -4.57
C GLY A 557 -2.36 7.84 -4.39
N LEU A 558 -2.24 8.63 -3.31
CA LEU A 558 -1.17 9.62 -3.15
C LEU A 558 0.21 8.95 -3.18
N GLU A 559 1.12 9.48 -3.99
CA GLU A 559 2.51 9.03 -4.03
C GLU A 559 3.43 9.83 -3.11
N SER A 560 3.13 11.12 -2.95
CA SER A 560 3.79 12.01 -2.02
C SER A 560 2.86 13.12 -1.59
N ILE A 561 3.06 13.69 -0.41
CA ILE A 561 2.32 14.86 0.03
C ILE A 561 3.21 15.84 0.80
N SER A 562 3.11 17.11 0.46
CA SER A 562 3.64 18.22 1.25
C SER A 562 2.48 18.83 2.03
N ILE A 563 2.52 18.69 3.35
CA ILE A 563 1.47 19.16 4.24
C ILE A 563 1.48 20.71 4.26
N GLY A 564 0.29 21.32 4.20
CA GLY A 564 0.14 22.78 4.12
C GLY A 564 0.86 23.53 5.25
N LYS A 565 1.49 24.68 4.95
CA LYS A 565 2.44 25.38 5.83
C LYS A 565 1.89 25.81 7.20
N LYS A 566 0.57 25.86 7.38
CA LYS A 566 -0.11 26.22 8.64
C LYS A 566 -0.73 25.04 9.39
N VAL A 567 -0.62 23.82 8.88
CA VAL A 567 -1.20 22.63 9.49
C VAL A 567 -0.47 22.29 10.80
N LYS A 568 -1.22 22.36 11.90
CA LYS A 568 -0.76 22.03 13.26
C LYS A 568 -0.97 20.55 13.59
N THR A 569 -2.07 19.97 13.11
CA THR A 569 -2.54 18.64 13.50
C THR A 569 -2.77 17.70 12.31
N ILE A 570 -2.22 16.50 12.39
CA ILE A 570 -2.54 15.36 11.51
C ILE A 570 -3.19 14.27 12.37
N ALA A 571 -4.49 14.07 12.17
CA ALA A 571 -5.30 13.18 13.01
C ALA A 571 -5.07 11.68 12.72
N GLN A 572 -5.64 10.84 13.59
CA GLN A 572 -5.62 9.39 13.47
C GLN A 572 -6.05 8.93 12.07
N SER A 573 -5.30 7.99 11.50
CA SER A 573 -5.61 7.36 10.21
C SER A 573 -5.72 8.32 9.03
N ALA A 574 -5.28 9.59 9.13
CA ALA A 574 -5.42 10.59 8.08
C ALA A 574 -4.99 10.10 6.69
N PHE A 575 -3.96 9.27 6.61
CA PHE A 575 -3.42 8.67 5.38
C PHE A 575 -3.46 7.14 5.43
N ASN A 576 -4.39 6.55 6.18
CA ASN A 576 -4.50 5.10 6.31
C ASN A 576 -4.62 4.41 4.93
N SER A 577 -3.88 3.33 4.70
CA SER A 577 -3.96 2.50 3.49
C SER A 577 -3.63 3.26 2.19
N CYS A 578 -2.86 4.35 2.28
CA CYS A 578 -2.25 4.99 1.12
C CYS A 578 -1.05 4.14 0.65
N HIS A 579 -1.31 3.00 0.01
CA HIS A 579 -0.28 2.00 -0.32
C HIS A 579 0.80 2.50 -1.29
N LYS A 580 0.54 3.58 -2.05
CA LYS A 580 1.50 4.21 -2.97
C LYS A 580 2.32 5.34 -2.35
N LEU A 581 1.98 5.78 -1.14
CA LEU A 581 2.60 6.93 -0.49
C LEU A 581 4.04 6.58 -0.12
N LYS A 582 5.00 7.26 -0.75
CA LYS A 582 6.44 7.07 -0.57
C LYS A 582 7.05 8.10 0.38
N THR A 583 6.54 9.34 0.33
CA THR A 583 7.12 10.47 1.06
C THR A 583 6.05 11.41 1.63
N VAL A 584 6.25 11.84 2.88
CA VAL A 584 5.45 12.89 3.51
C VAL A 584 6.38 14.02 3.97
N ASN A 585 6.07 15.26 3.64
CA ASN A 585 6.83 16.44 4.11
C ASN A 585 6.01 17.21 5.15
N ILE A 586 6.51 17.24 6.38
CA ILE A 586 5.89 17.90 7.55
C ILE A 586 6.44 19.34 7.67
N PRO A 587 5.58 20.37 7.71
CA PRO A 587 6.01 21.77 7.78
C PRO A 587 6.47 22.17 9.19
N ALA A 588 7.05 23.36 9.30
CA ALA A 588 7.52 23.92 10.58
C ALA A 588 6.43 24.09 11.64
N SER A 589 5.16 24.23 11.23
CA SER A 589 4.02 24.51 12.11
C SER A 589 3.37 23.28 12.75
N THR A 590 3.67 22.07 12.28
CA THR A 590 3.04 20.85 12.77
C THR A 590 3.58 20.47 14.15
N THR A 591 2.69 20.42 15.14
CA THR A 591 3.02 20.10 16.53
C THR A 591 2.35 18.82 17.03
N ASN A 592 1.38 18.27 16.28
CA ASN A 592 0.69 17.05 16.66
C ASN A 592 0.44 16.13 15.46
N VAL A 593 1.06 14.95 15.49
CA VAL A 593 0.84 13.86 14.53
C VAL A 593 0.46 12.62 15.33
N ASP A 594 -0.76 12.10 15.13
CA ASP A 594 -1.16 10.83 15.75
C ASP A 594 -0.21 9.72 15.25
N PRO A 595 0.34 8.86 16.13
CA PRO A 595 1.23 7.76 15.73
C PRO A 595 0.64 6.80 14.68
N ARG A 596 -0.69 6.80 14.54
CA ARG A 596 -1.47 5.98 13.59
C ARG A 596 -1.91 6.78 12.36
N ALA A 597 -1.34 7.95 12.10
CA ALA A 597 -1.70 8.76 10.92
C ALA A 597 -1.43 8.04 9.58
N PHE A 598 -0.40 7.18 9.53
CA PHE A 598 0.10 6.52 8.31
C PHE A 598 -0.04 4.99 8.34
N LEU A 599 -1.05 4.46 9.02
CA LEU A 599 -1.29 3.01 9.06
C LEU A 599 -1.39 2.41 7.65
N PHE A 600 -0.86 1.20 7.45
CA PHE A 600 -0.91 0.47 6.17
C PHE A 600 -0.26 1.18 4.96
N CYS A 601 0.50 2.27 5.16
CA CYS A 601 1.32 2.90 4.12
C CYS A 601 2.58 2.09 3.82
N SER A 602 2.42 0.90 3.23
CA SER A 602 3.50 -0.08 3.02
C SER A 602 4.67 0.42 2.18
N SER A 603 4.47 1.45 1.35
CA SER A 603 5.52 2.04 0.50
C SER A 603 6.20 3.27 1.10
N LEU A 604 5.79 3.72 2.29
CA LEU A 604 6.29 4.96 2.89
C LEU A 604 7.75 4.77 3.31
N LYS A 605 8.64 5.45 2.59
CA LYS A 605 10.10 5.38 2.78
C LYS A 605 10.62 6.54 3.62
N ALA A 606 9.94 7.68 3.61
CA ALA A 606 10.41 8.86 4.34
C ALA A 606 9.26 9.73 4.86
N VAL A 607 9.40 10.19 6.09
CA VAL A 607 8.67 11.33 6.65
C VAL A 607 9.71 12.41 6.91
N ASN A 608 9.78 13.40 6.02
CA ASN A 608 10.69 14.52 6.13
C ASN A 608 10.05 15.59 7.01
N VAL A 609 10.89 16.30 7.76
CA VAL A 609 10.44 17.36 8.67
C VAL A 609 11.23 18.63 8.37
N ASP A 610 10.54 19.75 8.24
CA ASP A 610 11.16 21.07 8.12
C ASP A 610 12.14 21.32 9.27
N LYS A 611 13.34 21.84 8.96
CA LYS A 611 14.38 22.12 9.96
C LYS A 611 13.92 23.10 11.05
N ALA A 612 13.01 24.01 10.71
CA ALA A 612 12.43 24.98 11.64
C ALA A 612 11.31 24.40 12.53
N ASN A 613 10.85 23.17 12.30
CA ASN A 613 9.87 22.52 13.18
C ASN A 613 10.44 22.36 14.60
N THR A 614 9.66 22.72 15.62
CA THR A 614 10.11 22.72 17.03
C THR A 614 9.76 21.44 17.79
N THR A 615 8.91 20.58 17.23
CA THR A 615 8.40 19.35 17.89
C THR A 615 9.04 18.08 17.35
N TYR A 616 9.23 18.01 16.04
CA TYR A 616 9.67 16.82 15.33
C TYR A 616 11.00 17.06 14.60
N SER A 617 11.63 15.96 14.21
CA SER A 617 12.79 15.94 13.33
C SER A 617 12.76 14.70 12.43
N SER A 618 13.63 14.68 11.44
CA SER A 618 13.85 13.51 10.58
C SER A 618 15.34 13.32 10.33
N VAL A 619 15.77 12.06 10.24
CA VAL A 619 17.11 11.64 9.81
C VAL A 619 16.90 10.42 8.93
N ASP A 620 17.50 10.39 7.74
CA ASP A 620 17.25 9.35 6.72
C ASP A 620 15.74 9.12 6.45
N GLY A 621 14.85 10.07 6.74
CA GLY A 621 13.39 9.89 6.60
C GLY A 621 12.69 9.18 7.78
N PHE A 622 13.39 8.80 8.85
CA PHE A 622 12.77 8.33 10.09
C PHE A 622 12.07 9.46 10.83
N PHE A 623 10.79 9.29 11.21
CA PHE A 623 10.04 10.34 11.91
C PHE A 623 10.31 10.29 13.42
N MET A 624 10.89 11.36 13.96
CA MET A 624 11.37 11.40 15.34
C MET A 624 10.92 12.67 16.06
N ASN A 625 11.06 12.69 17.39
CA ASN A 625 10.95 13.92 18.17
C ASN A 625 12.09 14.89 17.84
N LYS A 626 11.99 16.16 18.26
CA LYS A 626 12.99 17.19 17.93
C LYS A 626 14.42 16.84 18.38
N SER A 627 14.57 16.18 19.53
CA SER A 627 15.89 15.77 20.05
C SER A 627 16.50 14.55 19.34
N LYS A 628 15.78 13.91 18.40
CA LYS A 628 16.19 12.66 17.72
C LYS A 628 16.39 11.47 18.67
N GLU A 629 15.80 11.53 19.88
CA GLU A 629 15.92 10.50 20.92
C GLU A 629 14.70 9.56 20.98
N LYS A 630 13.58 9.94 20.37
CA LYS A 630 12.37 9.12 20.33
C LYS A 630 11.91 8.91 18.90
N LEU A 631 11.76 7.64 18.51
CA LEU A 631 11.12 7.27 17.26
C LEU A 631 9.61 7.46 17.40
N VAL A 632 9.02 8.30 16.56
CA VAL A 632 7.58 8.56 16.56
C VAL A 632 6.90 7.58 15.62
N ILE A 633 7.34 7.48 14.36
CA ILE A 633 6.82 6.53 13.36
C ILE A 633 7.98 5.99 12.53
N PHE A 634 8.05 4.66 12.40
CA PHE A 634 8.92 4.00 11.43
C PHE A 634 8.25 4.00 10.04
N PRO A 635 8.93 4.48 8.98
CA PRO A 635 8.43 4.36 7.61
C PRO A 635 8.47 2.89 7.13
N PRO A 636 7.32 2.20 6.92
CA PRO A 636 7.27 0.77 6.60
C PRO A 636 8.10 0.34 5.39
N GLY A 637 8.26 1.23 4.40
CA GLY A 637 9.05 1.00 3.19
C GLY A 637 10.56 0.94 3.43
N LYS A 638 11.03 1.20 4.66
CA LYS A 638 12.43 0.99 5.08
C LYS A 638 12.74 -0.40 5.63
N ALA A 639 11.72 -1.23 5.86
CA ALA A 639 11.94 -2.60 6.31
C ALA A 639 12.74 -3.38 5.25
N SER A 640 13.80 -4.05 5.68
CA SER A 640 14.66 -4.86 4.81
C SER A 640 14.78 -6.29 5.34
N THR A 641 14.97 -7.23 4.41
CA THR A 641 15.03 -8.66 4.70
C THR A 641 16.35 -9.07 5.35
N TYR A 642 17.44 -8.33 5.15
CA TYR A 642 18.74 -8.62 5.76
C TYR A 642 18.90 -7.97 7.13
N TYR A 643 18.61 -6.66 7.23
CA TYR A 643 18.71 -5.90 8.46
C TYR A 643 17.88 -4.61 8.37
N THR A 644 17.30 -4.15 9.48
CA THR A 644 16.61 -2.85 9.59
C THR A 644 17.23 -2.07 10.74
N MET A 645 18.17 -1.17 10.42
CA MET A 645 18.92 -0.40 11.40
C MET A 645 18.19 0.90 11.77
N LEU A 646 18.13 1.21 13.06
CA LEU A 646 17.55 2.47 13.56
C LEU A 646 18.63 3.51 13.90
N PRO A 647 18.28 4.82 13.89
CA PRO A 647 19.21 5.88 14.24
C PRO A 647 19.89 5.69 15.61
N PRO A 648 21.22 5.85 15.72
CA PRO A 648 21.97 5.52 16.93
C PRO A 648 21.67 6.45 18.13
N THR A 649 21.04 7.61 17.89
CA THR A 649 20.66 8.58 18.92
C THR A 649 19.41 8.19 19.71
N LEU A 650 18.66 7.18 19.27
CA LEU A 650 17.41 6.79 19.89
C LEU A 650 17.60 6.25 21.31
N LYS A 651 16.76 6.74 22.23
CA LYS A 651 16.59 6.30 23.61
C LYS A 651 15.23 5.63 23.86
N GLU A 652 14.21 5.97 23.06
CA GLU A 652 12.85 5.44 23.18
C GLU A 652 12.28 5.06 21.80
N LEU A 653 11.65 3.88 21.73
CA LEU A 653 10.71 3.55 20.65
C LEU A 653 9.31 3.95 21.10
N GLY A 654 8.71 4.91 20.42
CA GLY A 654 7.40 5.46 20.80
C GLY A 654 6.24 4.49 20.63
N ALA A 655 5.10 4.87 21.20
CA ALA A 655 3.83 4.20 21.02
C ALA A 655 3.52 4.02 19.52
N TYR A 656 3.11 2.82 19.12
CA TYR A 656 2.78 2.46 17.74
C TYR A 656 3.91 2.66 16.69
N SER A 657 5.16 2.87 17.12
CA SER A 657 6.25 3.26 16.20
C SER A 657 6.52 2.26 15.07
N PHE A 658 6.30 0.96 15.27
CA PHE A 658 6.34 -0.09 14.23
C PHE A 658 4.97 -0.75 14.01
N TYR A 659 3.88 -0.15 14.47
CA TYR A 659 2.58 -0.80 14.46
C TYR A 659 2.15 -1.21 13.04
N TYR A 660 1.75 -2.47 12.90
CA TYR A 660 1.21 -3.03 11.66
C TYR A 660 2.18 -3.06 10.46
N ILE A 661 3.49 -3.19 10.69
CA ILE A 661 4.43 -3.30 9.56
C ILE A 661 4.50 -4.75 9.08
N ARG A 662 3.71 -5.06 8.04
CA ARG A 662 3.59 -6.42 7.47
C ARG A 662 4.87 -7.01 6.88
N ASN A 663 5.85 -6.18 6.53
CA ASN A 663 7.10 -6.59 5.90
C ASN A 663 8.33 -6.46 6.81
N LEU A 664 8.14 -6.10 8.08
CA LEU A 664 9.25 -6.06 9.04
C LEU A 664 9.64 -7.50 9.40
N GLU A 665 10.77 -7.96 8.89
CA GLU A 665 11.35 -9.27 9.25
C GLU A 665 12.27 -9.18 10.46
N ASN A 666 12.99 -8.07 10.60
CA ASN A 666 13.98 -7.88 11.64
C ASN A 666 14.11 -6.40 12.01
N VAL A 667 14.69 -6.13 13.17
CA VAL A 667 15.07 -4.77 13.58
C VAL A 667 16.33 -4.78 14.44
N THR A 668 17.24 -3.84 14.20
CA THR A 668 18.44 -3.62 15.01
C THR A 668 18.25 -2.41 15.90
N ILE A 669 18.12 -2.67 17.20
CA ILE A 669 17.91 -1.69 18.26
C ILE A 669 19.27 -1.14 18.74
N PRO A 670 19.51 0.17 18.63
CA PRO A 670 20.78 0.78 18.98
C PRO A 670 21.01 0.82 20.50
N LYS A 671 22.28 0.96 20.89
CA LYS A 671 22.76 0.83 22.28
C LYS A 671 22.03 1.71 23.29
N LEU A 672 21.58 2.90 22.88
CA LEU A 672 20.98 3.89 23.78
C LEU A 672 19.49 3.67 24.05
N VAL A 673 18.82 2.75 23.35
CA VAL A 673 17.37 2.51 23.53
C VAL A 673 17.14 1.79 24.85
N MET A 674 16.41 2.46 25.74
CA MET A 674 16.13 2.00 27.10
C MET A 674 14.62 1.89 27.38
N LYS A 675 13.77 2.18 26.40
CA LYS A 675 12.30 2.17 26.54
C LYS A 675 11.57 1.81 25.25
N ILE A 676 10.52 1.00 25.37
CA ILE A 676 9.63 0.59 24.27
C ILE A 676 8.19 0.87 24.69
N GLY A 677 7.48 1.73 23.94
CA GLY A 677 6.13 2.16 24.25
C GLY A 677 5.03 1.16 23.86
N GLU A 678 3.79 1.52 24.22
CA GLU A 678 2.59 0.73 23.92
C GLU A 678 2.48 0.37 22.44
N HIS A 679 2.09 -0.88 22.15
CA HIS A 679 1.87 -1.38 20.80
C HIS A 679 3.02 -1.14 19.80
N ALA A 680 4.25 -0.89 20.26
CA ALA A 680 5.35 -0.51 19.39
C ALA A 680 5.59 -1.52 18.26
N PHE A 681 5.56 -2.82 18.54
CA PHE A 681 5.74 -3.91 17.56
C PHE A 681 4.46 -4.72 17.31
N ASP A 682 3.31 -4.21 17.72
CA ASP A 682 2.05 -4.93 17.55
C ASP A 682 1.71 -5.10 16.04
N MET A 683 1.12 -6.24 15.69
CA MET A 683 0.76 -6.65 14.32
C MET A 683 1.95 -6.78 13.33
N CYS A 684 3.20 -6.80 13.80
CA CYS A 684 4.39 -7.11 13.00
C CYS A 684 4.55 -8.63 12.77
N LYS A 685 3.63 -9.24 12.02
CA LYS A 685 3.53 -10.71 11.90
C LYS A 685 4.73 -11.42 11.25
N LYS A 686 5.58 -10.70 10.52
CA LYS A 686 6.80 -11.26 9.91
C LYS A 686 8.06 -11.05 10.76
N LEU A 687 7.96 -10.32 11.87
CA LEU A 687 9.12 -10.05 12.72
C LEU A 687 9.60 -11.38 13.28
N ASP A 688 10.86 -11.71 13.01
CA ASP A 688 11.46 -12.99 13.33
C ASP A 688 12.82 -12.87 14.03
N ALA A 689 13.39 -11.66 14.06
CA ALA A 689 14.61 -11.36 14.80
C ALA A 689 14.64 -9.91 15.32
N ILE A 690 15.10 -9.72 16.56
CA ILE A 690 15.43 -8.40 17.12
C ILE A 690 16.87 -8.43 17.60
N ALA A 691 17.71 -7.58 17.02
CA ALA A 691 19.11 -7.47 17.38
C ALA A 691 19.33 -6.28 18.31
N PHE A 692 19.83 -6.51 19.52
CA PHE A 692 20.13 -5.46 20.50
C PHE A 692 21.63 -5.18 20.53
N LEU A 693 22.01 -3.93 20.27
CA LEU A 693 23.39 -3.45 20.40
C LEU A 693 23.76 -3.01 21.83
N GLY A 694 22.80 -3.02 22.76
CA GLY A 694 23.03 -2.70 24.17
C GLY A 694 23.70 -3.84 24.94
N GLU A 695 24.56 -3.47 25.89
CA GLU A 695 25.26 -4.40 26.80
C GLU A 695 24.36 -4.92 27.94
N GLU A 696 23.23 -4.23 28.18
CA GLU A 696 22.23 -4.54 29.19
C GLU A 696 20.87 -4.81 28.53
N PRO A 697 20.08 -5.76 29.05
CA PRO A 697 18.68 -5.88 28.66
C PRO A 697 17.88 -4.64 29.04
N ILE A 698 17.00 -4.19 28.15
CA ILE A 698 16.04 -3.15 28.51
C ILE A 698 15.18 -3.68 29.67
N PRO A 699 15.07 -2.93 30.80
CA PRO A 699 14.31 -3.38 31.96
C PRO A 699 12.84 -3.64 31.61
N ALA A 700 12.25 -4.69 32.20
CA ALA A 700 10.84 -5.02 31.94
C ALA A 700 9.88 -3.84 32.25
N ALA A 701 10.17 -3.04 33.28
CA ALA A 701 9.39 -1.86 33.63
C ALA A 701 9.42 -0.74 32.56
N ASN A 702 10.39 -0.77 31.65
CA ASN A 702 10.52 0.19 30.55
C ASN A 702 10.01 -0.37 29.21
N VAL A 703 9.49 -1.58 29.20
CA VAL A 703 8.80 -2.15 28.04
C VAL A 703 7.34 -2.23 28.41
N ASP A 704 6.51 -1.47 27.69
CA ASP A 704 5.07 -1.51 27.89
C ASP A 704 4.54 -2.95 27.72
N GLU A 705 3.56 -3.34 28.53
CA GLU A 705 2.99 -4.70 28.50
C GLU A 705 2.39 -5.05 27.13
N THR A 706 1.92 -4.04 26.39
CA THR A 706 1.34 -4.16 25.06
C THR A 706 2.34 -3.98 23.92
N ALA A 707 3.61 -3.65 24.21
CA ALA A 707 4.64 -3.41 23.19
C ALA A 707 4.77 -4.57 22.19
N PHE A 708 4.64 -5.79 22.71
CA PHE A 708 4.60 -7.05 21.96
C PHE A 708 3.32 -7.79 22.29
N TYR A 709 2.21 -7.31 21.75
CA TYR A 709 0.90 -7.74 22.20
C TYR A 709 0.58 -9.20 21.83
N ALA A 710 0.61 -10.09 22.83
CA ALA A 710 0.83 -11.51 22.63
C ALA A 710 -0.15 -12.21 21.64
N PRO A 711 -1.44 -11.84 21.57
CA PRO A 711 -2.33 -12.47 20.60
C PRO A 711 -2.25 -11.95 19.17
N ASN A 712 -1.49 -10.88 18.92
CA ASN A 712 -1.18 -10.41 17.58
C ASN A 712 0.27 -10.74 17.17
N ILE A 713 1.16 -10.97 18.15
CA ILE A 713 2.57 -11.31 17.92
C ILE A 713 3.04 -12.47 18.80
N ASP A 714 3.57 -13.50 18.14
CA ASP A 714 4.10 -14.69 18.80
C ASP A 714 5.58 -14.49 19.15
N LYS A 715 5.85 -14.10 20.41
CA LYS A 715 7.21 -13.84 20.92
C LYS A 715 8.14 -15.05 20.71
N THR A 716 7.61 -16.27 20.73
CA THR A 716 8.42 -17.50 20.63
C THR A 716 9.02 -17.70 19.23
N LYS A 717 8.54 -16.98 18.22
CA LYS A 717 9.06 -17.01 16.85
C LYS A 717 10.09 -15.92 16.54
N ILE A 718 10.31 -15.01 17.49
CA ILE A 718 11.21 -13.88 17.35
C ILE A 718 12.50 -14.20 18.09
N ASP A 719 13.59 -14.35 17.35
CA ASP A 719 14.92 -14.56 17.92
C ASP A 719 15.49 -13.25 18.47
N ILE A 720 16.21 -13.33 19.58
CA ILE A 720 16.89 -12.17 20.16
C ILE A 720 18.38 -12.32 19.89
N CYS A 721 18.97 -11.36 19.17
CA CYS A 721 20.39 -11.34 18.86
C CYS A 721 21.12 -10.35 19.77
N VAL A 722 22.15 -10.80 20.49
CA VAL A 722 22.89 -9.98 21.47
C VAL A 722 24.41 -10.20 21.35
N ARG A 723 25.22 -9.30 21.92
CA ARG A 723 26.67 -9.52 22.04
C ARG A 723 26.94 -10.64 23.05
N GLU A 724 28.10 -11.30 22.92
CA GLU A 724 28.51 -12.45 23.73
C GLU A 724 28.52 -12.14 25.24
N ASP A 725 28.94 -10.93 25.61
CA ASP A 725 28.98 -10.43 26.99
C ASP A 725 27.58 -10.14 27.58
N ALA A 726 26.60 -9.77 26.75
CA ALA A 726 25.21 -9.55 27.15
C ALA A 726 24.37 -10.86 27.19
N TYR A 727 24.85 -11.94 26.58
CA TYR A 727 24.10 -13.19 26.38
C TYR A 727 23.47 -13.74 27.66
N ASN A 728 24.26 -13.91 28.72
CA ASN A 728 23.76 -14.50 29.97
C ASN A 728 22.69 -13.63 30.61
N LYS A 729 22.82 -12.30 30.52
CA LYS A 729 21.87 -11.34 31.09
C LYS A 729 20.51 -11.47 30.41
N TYR A 730 20.48 -11.51 29.07
CA TYR A 730 19.25 -11.71 28.31
C TYR A 730 18.63 -13.10 28.55
N LYS A 731 19.47 -14.15 28.61
CA LYS A 731 19.03 -15.53 28.84
C LYS A 731 18.31 -15.72 30.17
N THR A 732 18.74 -15.02 31.21
CA THR A 732 18.10 -15.08 32.54
C THR A 732 17.03 -14.01 32.76
N HIS A 733 16.94 -13.00 31.89
CA HIS A 733 16.04 -11.85 32.09
C HIS A 733 14.55 -12.26 32.00
N PRO A 734 13.68 -11.86 32.95
CA PRO A 734 12.28 -12.29 33.01
C PRO A 734 11.45 -12.05 31.75
N LEU A 735 11.66 -10.92 31.07
CA LEU A 735 10.97 -10.56 29.83
C LEU A 735 11.59 -11.24 28.59
N TRP A 736 12.87 -10.99 28.34
CA TRP A 736 13.54 -11.40 27.09
C TRP A 736 13.68 -12.91 26.93
N LYS A 737 13.72 -13.69 28.02
CA LYS A 737 13.71 -15.16 27.96
C LYS A 737 12.42 -15.78 27.42
N GLN A 738 11.34 -14.98 27.30
CA GLN A 738 10.05 -15.43 26.75
C GLN A 738 10.01 -15.42 25.21
N PHE A 739 11.05 -14.87 24.58
CA PHE A 739 11.18 -14.83 23.13
C PHE A 739 11.73 -16.17 22.58
N GLY A 740 11.96 -16.24 21.27
CA GLY A 740 12.55 -17.39 20.60
C GLY A 740 14.01 -17.64 21.00
N VAL A 741 14.84 -18.04 20.04
CA VAL A 741 16.23 -18.36 20.37
C VAL A 741 17.00 -17.09 20.68
N ILE A 742 17.62 -17.03 21.86
CA ILE A 742 18.60 -15.99 22.17
C ILE A 742 19.93 -16.41 21.54
N THR A 743 20.32 -15.70 20.50
CA THR A 743 21.57 -15.91 19.75
C THR A 743 22.59 -14.88 20.18
N LYS A 744 23.83 -15.32 20.45
CA LYS A 744 24.94 -14.42 20.72
C LYS A 744 25.81 -14.18 19.48
N SER A 745 26.55 -13.08 19.48
CA SER A 745 27.69 -12.94 18.57
C SER A 745 28.68 -14.09 18.74
N PHE A 746 29.45 -14.35 17.69
CA PHE A 746 30.35 -15.49 17.61
C PHE A 746 31.65 -15.09 16.91
N LYS A 747 32.73 -15.79 17.28
CA LYS A 747 34.05 -15.57 16.69
C LYS A 747 34.33 -16.62 15.65
N VAL A 748 34.81 -16.20 14.48
CA VAL A 748 35.21 -17.11 13.40
C VAL A 748 36.65 -16.84 13.02
N ASN A 749 37.41 -17.92 12.82
CA ASN A 749 38.74 -17.89 12.24
C ASN A 749 38.71 -18.55 10.85
N THR A 750 38.15 -17.82 9.88
CA THR A 750 38.13 -18.24 8.46
C THR A 750 39.40 -17.75 7.76
N ASP A 751 39.95 -18.52 6.82
CA ASP A 751 41.05 -18.10 5.93
C ASP A 751 42.32 -17.60 6.65
N GLY A 752 42.58 -18.07 7.88
CA GLY A 752 43.73 -17.65 8.67
C GLY A 752 43.63 -16.24 9.26
N ASN A 753 42.43 -15.65 9.25
CA ASN A 753 42.12 -14.32 9.77
C ASN A 753 42.23 -14.15 11.29
N GLY A 754 42.57 -15.16 12.08
CA GLY A 754 42.55 -15.02 13.54
C GLY A 754 41.12 -14.83 14.08
N ASN A 755 40.97 -14.22 15.26
CA ASN A 755 39.66 -14.11 15.92
C ASN A 755 38.92 -12.83 15.50
N VAL A 756 37.86 -12.97 14.70
CA VAL A 756 36.96 -11.87 14.31
C VAL A 756 35.56 -12.16 14.83
N GLU A 757 34.93 -11.18 15.50
CA GLU A 757 33.58 -11.30 16.05
C GLU A 757 32.52 -10.80 15.05
N TYR A 758 31.53 -11.64 14.80
CA TYR A 758 30.35 -11.33 13.98
C TYR A 758 29.09 -11.33 14.84
N PHE A 759 28.27 -10.29 14.66
CA PHE A 759 27.01 -10.07 15.37
C PHE A 759 25.81 -10.32 14.44
N PRO A 760 24.93 -11.29 14.73
CA PRO A 760 23.71 -11.52 13.97
C PRO A 760 22.78 -10.31 13.98
N LEU A 761 22.37 -9.84 12.79
CA LEU A 761 21.39 -8.78 12.60
C LEU A 761 19.98 -9.35 12.35
N SER A 762 19.94 -10.56 11.78
CA SER A 762 18.77 -11.35 11.47
C SER A 762 19.20 -12.82 11.30
N ARG A 763 18.29 -13.70 10.86
CA ARG A 763 18.61 -15.07 10.46
C ARG A 763 19.48 -15.17 9.19
N LYS A 764 19.69 -14.06 8.47
CA LYS A 764 20.32 -14.03 7.14
C LYS A 764 21.62 -13.22 7.10
N ALA A 765 21.79 -12.26 8.00
CA ALA A 765 22.91 -11.31 7.95
C ALA A 765 23.63 -11.14 9.29
N VAL A 766 24.91 -10.80 9.20
CA VAL A 766 25.75 -10.40 10.33
C VAL A 766 26.46 -9.07 10.06
N SER A 767 26.86 -8.43 11.14
CA SER A 767 27.79 -7.30 11.18
C SER A 767 29.14 -7.75 11.74
N LEU A 768 30.25 -7.29 11.17
CA LEU A 768 31.57 -7.40 11.79
C LEU A 768 31.66 -6.35 12.89
N VAL A 769 31.80 -6.78 14.15
CA VAL A 769 31.68 -5.91 15.33
C VAL A 769 32.94 -5.79 16.19
N ASP A 770 33.87 -6.75 16.11
CA ASP A 770 35.15 -6.67 16.80
C ASP A 770 36.25 -7.46 16.08
N VAL A 771 37.49 -6.98 16.15
CA VAL A 771 38.66 -7.61 15.52
C VAL A 771 39.78 -7.83 16.53
N GLN A 772 40.04 -9.09 16.85
CA GLN A 772 41.17 -9.54 17.68
C GLN A 772 42.09 -10.45 16.87
N SER A 773 42.71 -9.89 15.84
CA SER A 773 43.47 -10.64 14.85
C SER A 773 44.87 -10.08 14.59
N ASP A 774 45.89 -10.90 14.87
CA ASP A 774 47.28 -10.58 14.56
C ASP A 774 47.67 -11.16 13.19
N VAL A 775 47.16 -10.51 12.15
CA VAL A 775 47.44 -10.78 10.73
C VAL A 775 47.88 -9.50 10.05
N PHE A 776 48.66 -9.61 8.98
CA PHE A 776 49.01 -8.42 8.19
C PHE A 776 47.80 -7.93 7.38
N THR A 777 47.13 -8.87 6.68
CA THR A 777 45.94 -8.60 5.87
C THR A 777 44.74 -9.31 6.46
N LEU A 778 43.76 -8.55 6.97
CA LEU A 778 42.49 -9.06 7.45
C LEU A 778 41.51 -9.22 6.28
N LEU A 779 40.90 -10.38 6.12
CA LEU A 779 39.86 -10.61 5.11
C LEU A 779 38.47 -10.41 5.73
N VAL A 780 37.59 -9.65 5.08
CA VAL A 780 36.16 -9.63 5.40
C VAL A 780 35.45 -10.51 4.35
N PRO A 781 35.11 -11.77 4.68
CA PRO A 781 34.55 -12.71 3.73
C PRO A 781 33.11 -12.34 3.37
N LYS A 782 32.64 -12.77 2.18
CA LYS A 782 31.23 -12.57 1.77
C LYS A 782 30.23 -13.19 2.74
N ARG A 783 30.59 -14.33 3.33
CA ARG A 783 29.72 -15.13 4.19
C ARG A 783 30.51 -15.74 5.34
N VAL A 784 29.84 -15.97 6.46
CA VAL A 784 30.40 -16.66 7.64
C VAL A 784 29.40 -17.66 8.20
N LYS A 785 29.90 -18.81 8.65
CA LYS A 785 29.08 -19.88 9.25
C LYS A 785 29.15 -19.84 10.77
N ASN A 786 28.01 -20.10 11.40
CA ASN A 786 27.90 -20.44 12.82
C ASN A 786 27.03 -21.67 12.97
N GLY A 787 27.63 -22.83 13.26
CA GLY A 787 26.95 -24.12 13.18
C GLY A 787 26.43 -24.38 11.76
N ALA A 788 25.13 -24.68 11.64
CA ALA A 788 24.47 -24.93 10.35
C ALA A 788 24.06 -23.64 9.61
N THR A 789 24.05 -22.49 10.28
CA THR A 789 23.59 -21.24 9.69
C THR A 789 24.72 -20.54 8.95
N ASP A 790 24.43 -20.08 7.74
CA ASP A 790 25.37 -19.38 6.86
C ASP A 790 24.88 -17.94 6.60
N TYR A 791 25.59 -16.98 7.15
CA TYR A 791 25.20 -15.57 7.17
C TYR A 791 25.92 -14.78 6.09
N ALA A 792 25.21 -13.87 5.43
CA ALA A 792 25.85 -12.82 4.63
C ALA A 792 26.49 -11.78 5.55
N VAL A 793 27.75 -11.41 5.29
CA VAL A 793 28.39 -10.29 5.98
C VAL A 793 27.93 -9.00 5.29
N LYS A 794 27.12 -8.20 5.99
CA LYS A 794 26.48 -7.02 5.41
C LYS A 794 26.99 -5.70 5.96
N LEU A 795 27.53 -5.68 7.17
CA LEU A 795 27.93 -4.46 7.85
C LEU A 795 29.36 -4.60 8.38
N ILE A 796 30.09 -3.49 8.34
CA ILE A 796 31.25 -3.26 9.22
C ILE A 796 30.79 -2.23 10.25
N ALA A 797 30.68 -2.64 11.51
CA ALA A 797 30.08 -1.83 12.55
C ALA A 797 30.91 -0.58 12.89
N ASP A 798 30.26 0.37 13.56
CA ASP A 798 30.97 1.46 14.22
C ASP A 798 31.96 0.84 15.22
N TYR A 799 33.17 1.41 15.33
CA TYR A 799 34.16 0.99 16.34
C TYR A 799 34.66 -0.46 16.23
N ALA A 800 34.58 -1.09 15.06
CA ALA A 800 34.95 -2.50 14.89
C ALA A 800 36.41 -2.86 15.28
N PHE A 801 37.32 -1.89 15.33
CA PHE A 801 38.71 -2.06 15.78
C PHE A 801 39.00 -1.43 17.15
N ASP A 802 37.98 -0.90 17.84
CA ASP A 802 38.15 -0.09 19.05
C ASP A 802 38.88 -0.83 20.15
N THR A 803 38.54 -2.10 20.36
CA THR A 803 39.16 -2.95 21.39
C THR A 803 40.36 -3.75 20.87
N SER A 804 40.75 -3.57 19.61
CA SER A 804 41.79 -4.36 18.95
C SER A 804 43.17 -4.08 19.53
N GLN A 805 43.82 -5.13 20.04
CA GLN A 805 45.21 -5.06 20.53
C GLN A 805 46.25 -5.48 19.47
N THR A 806 45.79 -5.95 18.32
CA THR A 806 46.63 -6.57 17.29
C THR A 806 47.06 -5.58 16.20
N ASN A 807 48.00 -5.99 15.34
CA ASN A 807 48.55 -5.11 14.29
C ASN A 807 48.11 -5.56 12.89
N VAL A 808 46.90 -5.14 12.49
CA VAL A 808 46.41 -5.29 11.11
C VAL A 808 46.87 -4.12 10.27
N ASN A 809 47.52 -4.39 9.14
CA ASN A 809 48.03 -3.36 8.23
C ASN A 809 47.09 -3.11 7.04
N GLU A 810 46.39 -4.15 6.61
CA GLU A 810 45.50 -4.10 5.46
C GLU A 810 44.18 -4.80 5.75
N VAL A 811 43.09 -4.29 5.18
CA VAL A 811 41.77 -4.95 5.23
C VAL A 811 41.28 -5.19 3.82
N VAL A 812 40.95 -6.43 3.48
CA VAL A 812 40.39 -6.82 2.17
C VAL A 812 38.94 -7.20 2.36
N VAL A 813 38.06 -6.32 1.90
CA VAL A 813 36.61 -6.51 1.93
C VAL A 813 36.17 -7.27 0.67
N LYS A 814 35.97 -8.58 0.83
CA LYS A 814 35.41 -9.46 -0.21
C LYS A 814 33.87 -9.38 -0.24
N ALA A 815 33.25 -8.99 0.87
CA ALA A 815 31.81 -8.84 1.02
C ALA A 815 31.24 -7.64 0.28
N ASP A 816 30.03 -7.80 -0.25
CA ASP A 816 29.18 -6.70 -0.71
C ASP A 816 28.50 -6.08 0.53
N VAL A 817 29.27 -5.26 1.25
CA VAL A 817 28.83 -4.57 2.48
C VAL A 817 27.89 -3.42 2.13
N ASP A 818 26.78 -3.32 2.84
CA ASP A 818 25.75 -2.31 2.63
C ASP A 818 26.01 -1.06 3.50
N TYR A 819 26.75 -1.19 4.61
CA TYR A 819 27.03 -0.12 5.56
C TYR A 819 28.43 -0.19 6.17
N ILE A 820 29.08 0.97 6.32
CA ILE A 820 30.37 1.13 7.00
C ILE A 820 30.22 2.13 8.15
N GLY A 821 30.62 1.67 9.34
CA GLY A 821 30.52 2.42 10.57
C GLY A 821 31.62 3.47 10.79
N ILE A 822 31.33 4.45 11.64
CA ILE A 822 32.32 5.45 12.05
C ILE A 822 33.44 4.79 12.84
N LYS A 823 34.67 5.26 12.65
CA LYS A 823 35.88 4.77 13.32
C LYS A 823 36.03 3.25 13.20
N ALA A 824 35.46 2.65 12.15
CA ALA A 824 35.48 1.20 11.94
C ALA A 824 36.89 0.64 11.97
N PHE A 825 37.89 1.36 11.44
CA PHE A 825 39.28 0.92 11.34
C PHE A 825 40.23 1.61 12.34
N GLN A 826 39.71 2.12 13.46
CA GLN A 826 40.47 2.86 14.47
C GLN A 826 40.39 2.18 15.84
N LYS A 827 41.51 2.18 16.58
CA LYS A 827 41.57 1.75 17.98
C LYS A 827 41.03 2.85 18.90
N LYS A 828 40.65 2.48 20.12
CA LYS A 828 40.07 3.39 21.12
C LYS A 828 40.89 4.63 21.44
N ASN A 829 42.21 4.50 21.40
CA ASN A 829 43.14 5.62 21.63
C ASN A 829 43.27 6.57 20.41
N GLY A 830 42.48 6.36 19.35
CA GLY A 830 42.52 7.16 18.13
C GLY A 830 43.62 6.75 17.14
N THR A 831 44.42 5.73 17.44
CA THR A 831 45.45 5.24 16.51
C THR A 831 44.90 4.18 15.56
N THR A 832 45.59 3.94 14.45
CA THR A 832 45.27 2.84 13.54
C THR A 832 46.54 2.32 12.88
N THR A 833 46.67 0.99 12.81
CA THR A 833 47.72 0.34 12.03
C THR A 833 47.27 0.05 10.60
N VAL A 834 45.97 0.11 10.32
CA VAL A 834 45.39 -0.15 9.01
C VAL A 834 45.76 1.01 8.08
N LYS A 835 46.58 0.71 7.08
CA LYS A 835 47.05 1.64 6.06
C LYS A 835 46.17 1.59 4.81
N ASN A 836 45.78 0.39 4.41
CA ASN A 836 45.09 0.15 3.14
C ASN A 836 43.80 -0.65 3.36
N VAL A 837 42.71 -0.24 2.70
CA VAL A 837 41.45 -0.98 2.67
C VAL A 837 41.09 -1.27 1.22
N PHE A 838 40.99 -2.55 0.87
CA PHE A 838 40.69 -3.02 -0.48
C PHE A 838 39.22 -3.45 -0.55
N PHE A 839 38.43 -2.86 -1.45
CA PHE A 839 37.09 -3.35 -1.75
C PHE A 839 37.13 -4.12 -3.07
N ILE A 840 36.90 -5.43 -2.98
CA ILE A 840 36.94 -6.33 -4.14
C ILE A 840 35.58 -6.38 -4.85
N GLY A 841 34.50 -5.93 -4.21
CA GLY A 841 33.19 -5.76 -4.84
C GLY A 841 33.17 -4.65 -5.89
N LYS A 842 32.18 -4.69 -6.79
CA LYS A 842 31.96 -3.62 -7.78
C LYS A 842 31.01 -2.52 -7.28
N THR A 843 30.30 -2.77 -6.19
CA THR A 843 29.27 -1.86 -5.67
C THR A 843 29.73 -1.28 -4.33
N PRO A 844 29.83 0.06 -4.20
CA PRO A 844 30.14 0.69 -2.93
C PRO A 844 29.03 0.44 -1.92
N ALA A 845 29.39 0.47 -0.63
CA ALA A 845 28.40 0.45 0.44
C ALA A 845 27.41 1.60 0.25
N VAL A 846 26.12 1.28 0.37
CA VAL A 846 25.01 2.21 0.21
C VAL A 846 25.06 3.30 1.28
N ASP A 847 25.43 2.92 2.50
CA ASP A 847 25.38 3.78 3.66
C ASP A 847 26.76 3.97 4.32
N LEU A 848 27.23 5.21 4.39
CA LEU A 848 28.27 5.63 5.33
C LEU A 848 27.60 6.21 6.57
N SER A 849 27.94 5.69 7.76
CA SER A 849 27.32 6.06 9.05
C SER A 849 27.24 7.57 9.28
N SER A 850 28.34 8.29 9.03
CA SER A 850 28.45 9.74 9.20
C SER A 850 27.48 10.53 8.32
N VAL A 851 27.24 10.06 7.10
CA VAL A 851 26.32 10.68 6.14
C VAL A 851 24.87 10.28 6.46
N LYS A 852 24.62 8.98 6.61
CA LYS A 852 23.28 8.42 6.86
C LYS A 852 22.63 9.02 8.11
N TRP A 853 23.41 9.16 9.18
CA TRP A 853 22.91 9.62 10.48
C TRP A 853 23.15 11.12 10.75
N GLU A 854 23.64 11.87 9.77
CA GLU A 854 23.95 13.30 9.90
C GLU A 854 24.88 13.61 11.10
N LEU A 855 25.93 12.80 11.29
CA LEU A 855 26.79 12.92 12.47
C LEU A 855 27.74 14.12 12.37
N PRO A 856 28.16 14.71 13.51
CA PRO A 856 29.12 15.80 13.53
C PRO A 856 30.48 15.41 12.93
N VAL A 857 31.19 16.41 12.40
CA VAL A 857 32.59 16.30 11.94
C VAL A 857 33.46 15.66 13.02
N GLY A 858 34.37 14.77 12.62
CA GLY A 858 35.21 13.97 13.52
C GLY A 858 34.71 12.54 13.75
N ASN A 859 33.49 12.21 13.30
CA ASN A 859 32.97 10.85 13.25
C ASN A 859 33.11 10.31 11.81
N GLU A 860 34.30 9.83 11.45
CA GLU A 860 34.62 9.41 10.08
C GLU A 860 34.82 7.91 9.98
N GLU A 861 34.41 7.30 8.87
CA GLU A 861 34.64 5.88 8.59
C GLU A 861 36.12 5.60 8.28
N PHE A 862 36.77 6.52 7.55
CA PHE A 862 38.17 6.42 7.12
C PHE A 862 38.97 7.66 7.51
N THR A 863 40.04 7.48 8.28
CA THR A 863 40.93 8.55 8.74
C THR A 863 42.18 8.65 7.86
N THR A 864 43.18 7.81 8.07
CA THR A 864 44.45 7.82 7.31
C THR A 864 44.51 6.79 6.19
N GLN A 865 43.50 5.92 6.08
CA GLN A 865 43.51 4.79 5.16
C GLN A 865 43.48 5.23 3.69
N LYS A 866 44.26 4.54 2.83
CA LYS A 866 44.07 4.52 1.39
C LYS A 866 43.04 3.45 1.02
N ILE A 867 42.16 3.78 0.10
CA ILE A 867 41.05 2.91 -0.32
C ILE A 867 41.37 2.43 -1.73
N TYR A 868 41.49 1.12 -1.90
CA TYR A 868 41.75 0.50 -3.19
C TYR A 868 40.53 -0.24 -3.71
N VAL A 869 40.19 0.01 -4.96
CA VAL A 869 39.01 -0.56 -5.62
C VAL A 869 39.37 -1.05 -7.02
N LYS A 870 38.48 -1.81 -7.63
CA LYS A 870 38.60 -2.19 -9.04
C LYS A 870 38.66 -0.97 -9.95
N LYS A 871 39.42 -1.07 -11.05
CA LYS A 871 39.49 0.00 -12.05
C LYS A 871 38.10 0.29 -12.61
N SER A 872 37.32 -0.75 -12.89
CA SER A 872 35.94 -0.63 -13.38
C SER A 872 34.97 0.00 -12.38
N ALA A 873 35.31 0.04 -11.09
CA ALA A 873 34.44 0.52 -10.02
C ALA A 873 34.87 1.88 -9.44
N GLU A 874 36.03 2.41 -9.82
CA GLU A 874 36.62 3.59 -9.19
C GLU A 874 35.68 4.80 -9.20
N ASP A 875 35.09 5.11 -10.36
CA ASP A 875 34.18 6.26 -10.51
C ASP A 875 32.90 6.08 -9.69
N ALA A 876 32.36 4.86 -9.63
CA ALA A 876 31.17 4.55 -8.83
C ALA A 876 31.45 4.77 -7.33
N TYR A 877 32.62 4.33 -6.84
CA TYR A 877 33.04 4.55 -5.46
C TYR A 877 33.34 6.02 -5.16
N LYS A 878 34.04 6.74 -6.04
CA LYS A 878 34.29 8.18 -5.87
C LYS A 878 33.00 9.00 -5.87
N THR A 879 32.00 8.58 -6.64
CA THR A 879 30.69 9.23 -6.67
C THR A 879 29.91 8.96 -5.39
N ALA A 880 29.79 7.69 -4.98
CA ALA A 880 29.06 7.31 -3.77
C ALA A 880 29.72 7.85 -2.50
N TRP A 881 31.05 7.87 -2.45
CA TRP A 881 31.85 8.30 -1.30
C TRP A 881 32.65 9.55 -1.62
N SER A 882 31.97 10.59 -2.11
CA SER A 882 32.59 11.85 -2.56
C SER A 882 33.51 12.48 -1.52
N LYS A 883 33.17 12.39 -0.22
CA LYS A 883 34.01 12.81 0.92
C LYS A 883 35.40 12.16 0.92
N TYR A 884 35.51 10.94 0.40
CA TYR A 884 36.73 10.12 0.39
C TYR A 884 37.32 9.95 -1.01
N ALA A 885 36.83 10.68 -2.02
CA ALA A 885 37.25 10.52 -3.42
C ALA A 885 38.77 10.64 -3.62
N SER A 886 39.46 11.51 -2.85
CA SER A 886 40.93 11.67 -2.92
C SER A 886 41.73 10.53 -2.28
N LYS A 887 41.08 9.67 -1.49
CA LYS A 887 41.68 8.48 -0.87
C LYS A 887 41.46 7.22 -1.69
N ILE A 888 40.56 7.26 -2.68
CA ILE A 888 40.16 6.13 -3.53
C ILE A 888 41.05 6.08 -4.78
N SER A 889 41.63 4.91 -5.05
CA SER A 889 42.46 4.64 -6.23
C SER A 889 42.28 3.18 -6.69
N TYR A 890 42.36 2.89 -7.99
CA TYR A 890 42.57 1.50 -8.45
C TYR A 890 44.04 1.11 -8.59
N LYS A 891 44.96 2.08 -8.52
CA LYS A 891 46.40 1.90 -8.71
C LYS A 891 47.06 1.56 -7.38
N ILE A 892 47.58 0.35 -7.24
CA ILE A 892 48.23 -0.15 -6.03
C ILE A 892 49.76 -0.13 -6.21
N PRO A 893 50.50 0.77 -5.53
CA PRO A 893 51.94 0.95 -5.72
C PRO A 893 52.78 0.17 -4.68
N ASP A 894 52.44 -1.10 -4.39
CA ASP A 894 53.13 -1.90 -3.35
C ASP A 894 54.17 -2.89 -3.88
N VAL A 895 54.32 -3.00 -5.21
CA VAL A 895 55.30 -3.85 -5.87
C VAL A 895 56.41 -3.01 -6.50
N ASN A 896 57.65 -3.29 -6.12
CA ASN A 896 58.86 -2.75 -6.74
C ASN A 896 59.84 -3.89 -7.04
N ILE A 897 60.15 -4.10 -8.31
CA ILE A 897 61.13 -5.07 -8.79
C ILE A 897 62.41 -4.31 -9.16
N ALA A 898 63.42 -4.34 -8.29
CA ALA A 898 64.65 -3.55 -8.44
C ALA A 898 65.66 -4.11 -9.47
N LYS A 899 65.48 -5.36 -9.89
CA LYS A 899 66.23 -6.02 -10.96
C LYS A 899 65.22 -6.71 -11.91
N LYS A 900 65.57 -7.81 -12.57
CA LYS A 900 64.70 -8.50 -13.53
C LYS A 900 63.53 -9.27 -12.92
N TYR A 901 63.68 -9.80 -11.70
CA TYR A 901 62.76 -10.77 -11.11
C TYR A 901 62.30 -10.38 -9.70
N GLY A 902 61.03 -10.63 -9.41
CA GLY A 902 60.40 -10.50 -8.10
C GLY A 902 59.44 -11.66 -7.82
N THR A 903 58.91 -11.76 -6.61
CA THR A 903 57.91 -12.79 -6.26
C THR A 903 56.67 -12.14 -5.69
N PHE A 904 55.51 -12.72 -5.92
CA PHE A 904 54.25 -12.11 -5.53
C PHE A 904 53.19 -13.15 -5.17
N ALA A 905 52.27 -12.76 -4.29
CA ALA A 905 51.05 -13.48 -3.97
C ALA A 905 50.04 -12.51 -3.33
N ARG A 906 48.74 -12.64 -3.62
CA ARG A 906 47.66 -11.88 -2.97
C ARG A 906 46.44 -12.74 -2.71
N GLU A 907 45.64 -12.35 -1.74
CA GLU A 907 44.38 -12.93 -1.30
C GLU A 907 43.17 -12.59 -2.21
N PHE A 908 43.40 -11.76 -3.22
CA PHE A 908 42.49 -11.38 -4.29
C PHE A 908 43.22 -11.42 -5.63
N ASP A 909 42.47 -11.51 -6.73
CA ASP A 909 43.03 -11.51 -8.07
C ASP A 909 43.71 -10.18 -8.39
N THR A 910 44.82 -10.20 -9.12
CA THR A 910 45.56 -8.97 -9.49
C THR A 910 45.91 -8.93 -10.96
N ASP A 911 46.00 -7.74 -11.54
CA ASP A 911 46.42 -7.55 -12.94
C ASP A 911 47.61 -6.59 -13.04
N PHE A 912 48.76 -7.11 -13.46
CA PHE A 912 49.98 -6.35 -13.73
C PHE A 912 50.05 -5.81 -15.16
N SER A 913 49.19 -6.29 -16.07
CA SER A 913 49.19 -5.85 -17.46
C SER A 913 48.62 -4.44 -17.62
N GLU A 914 47.86 -3.95 -16.64
CA GLU A 914 47.15 -2.67 -16.74
C GLU A 914 48.09 -1.46 -16.76
N TYR A 915 49.22 -1.54 -16.07
CA TYR A 915 50.26 -0.51 -16.13
C TYR A 915 50.73 -0.29 -17.57
N TYR A 916 51.06 -1.37 -18.28
CA TYR A 916 51.48 -1.28 -19.68
C TYR A 916 50.36 -0.77 -20.58
N LYS A 917 49.11 -1.23 -20.38
CA LYS A 917 47.97 -0.77 -21.18
C LYS A 917 47.74 0.74 -21.07
N GLU A 918 47.92 1.30 -19.87
CA GLU A 918 47.69 2.74 -19.64
C GLU A 918 48.91 3.62 -19.97
N LYS A 919 50.12 3.18 -19.61
CA LYS A 919 51.34 3.98 -19.70
C LYS A 919 52.17 3.69 -20.95
N ASN A 920 51.95 2.54 -21.59
CA ASN A 920 52.76 2.01 -22.69
C ASN A 920 54.27 1.98 -22.39
N ASP A 921 54.64 1.71 -21.13
CA ASP A 921 56.02 1.81 -20.66
C ASP A 921 56.66 0.44 -20.36
N THR A 922 56.28 -0.24 -19.27
CA THR A 922 56.91 -1.51 -18.81
C THR A 922 55.93 -2.67 -18.82
N LYS A 923 56.37 -3.87 -19.24
CA LYS A 923 55.59 -5.12 -19.18
C LYS A 923 56.09 -6.03 -18.06
N VAL A 924 55.17 -6.50 -17.22
CA VAL A 924 55.44 -7.49 -16.18
C VAL A 924 54.58 -8.73 -16.42
N ALA A 925 55.21 -9.90 -16.43
CA ALA A 925 54.55 -11.19 -16.59
C ALA A 925 54.75 -12.06 -15.36
N ALA A 926 53.73 -12.86 -15.04
CA ALA A 926 53.71 -13.80 -13.94
C ALA A 926 53.96 -15.23 -14.45
N PHE A 927 54.87 -15.91 -13.77
CA PHE A 927 55.28 -17.27 -14.11
C PHE A 927 55.10 -18.21 -12.92
N VAL A 928 54.72 -19.44 -13.24
CA VAL A 928 54.58 -20.57 -12.31
C VAL A 928 55.47 -21.72 -12.77
N ALA A 929 55.77 -22.67 -11.90
CA ALA A 929 56.65 -23.78 -12.25
C ALA A 929 56.05 -25.12 -11.83
N GLY A 930 56.26 -26.13 -12.67
CA GLY A 930 55.88 -27.52 -12.40
C GLY A 930 56.80 -28.21 -11.40
N SER A 931 56.36 -29.32 -10.80
CA SER A 931 57.22 -30.19 -9.97
C SER A 931 58.27 -30.97 -10.78
N ASN A 932 58.13 -31.01 -12.10
CA ASN A 932 59.07 -31.66 -13.00
C ASN A 932 60.29 -30.77 -13.32
N ILE A 933 61.38 -31.02 -12.59
CA ILE A 933 62.67 -30.34 -12.75
C ILE A 933 63.61 -31.23 -13.58
N LEU A 934 64.26 -30.68 -14.60
CA LEU A 934 65.09 -31.45 -15.53
C LEU A 934 66.58 -31.32 -15.19
N PRO A 935 67.37 -32.41 -15.21
CA PRO A 935 68.83 -32.30 -15.09
C PRO A 935 69.41 -31.68 -16.38
N GLY A 936 70.28 -30.68 -16.24
CA GLY A 936 71.14 -30.20 -17.33
C GLY A 936 72.41 -31.05 -17.49
N GLY A 937 73.28 -30.70 -18.44
CA GLY A 937 74.55 -31.42 -18.65
C GLY A 937 75.52 -31.29 -17.46
N GLY A 938 76.19 -32.39 -17.10
CA GLY A 938 77.22 -32.49 -16.04
C GLY A 938 77.11 -33.76 -15.17
N ASP A 939 78.16 -34.10 -14.43
CA ASP A 939 78.24 -35.30 -13.56
C ASP A 939 77.38 -35.18 -12.28
N TYR A 940 76.97 -36.33 -11.73
CA TYR A 940 76.09 -36.45 -10.55
C TYR A 940 76.57 -35.58 -9.37
N GLY A 941 75.70 -34.66 -8.92
CA GLY A 941 75.99 -33.74 -7.81
C GLY A 941 76.52 -32.36 -8.21
N THR A 942 76.89 -32.14 -9.49
CA THR A 942 77.37 -30.83 -9.99
C THR A 942 76.53 -30.25 -11.13
N SER A 943 75.64 -31.05 -11.73
CA SER A 943 74.75 -30.63 -12.82
C SER A 943 73.83 -29.47 -12.40
N THR A 944 73.59 -28.54 -13.32
CA THR A 944 72.59 -27.48 -13.14
C THR A 944 71.22 -28.01 -13.50
N TYR A 945 70.27 -27.96 -12.57
CA TYR A 945 68.90 -28.41 -12.73
C TYR A 945 68.02 -27.28 -13.26
N HIS A 946 67.30 -27.55 -14.34
CA HIS A 946 66.46 -26.58 -15.02
C HIS A 946 65.03 -26.64 -14.48
N VAL A 947 64.60 -25.56 -13.85
CA VAL A 947 63.21 -25.34 -13.45
C VAL A 947 62.51 -24.62 -14.60
N LYS A 948 61.63 -25.33 -15.31
CA LYS A 948 60.86 -24.72 -16.40
C LYS A 948 59.76 -23.83 -15.81
N MET A 949 59.87 -22.54 -16.10
CA MET A 949 58.89 -21.51 -15.77
C MET A 949 57.90 -21.40 -16.93
N TRP A 950 56.62 -21.46 -16.62
CA TRP A 950 55.53 -21.32 -17.57
C TRP A 950 54.80 -20.01 -17.32
N SER A 951 54.39 -19.34 -18.40
CA SER A 951 53.50 -18.19 -18.27
C SER A 951 52.20 -18.63 -17.59
N ILE A 952 51.69 -17.82 -16.66
CA ILE A 952 50.55 -18.24 -15.84
C ILE A 952 49.27 -18.48 -16.65
N ASP A 953 49.09 -17.74 -17.74
CA ASP A 953 47.95 -17.88 -18.65
C ASP A 953 47.96 -19.17 -19.48
N GLU A 954 49.11 -19.86 -19.55
CA GLU A 954 49.23 -21.20 -20.14
C GLU A 954 49.09 -22.34 -19.11
N LYS A 955 49.05 -22.00 -17.81
CA LYS A 955 49.03 -22.96 -16.70
C LYS A 955 47.89 -22.68 -15.72
N GLY A 956 46.69 -22.53 -16.26
CA GLY A 956 45.45 -22.47 -15.47
C GLY A 956 45.10 -21.09 -14.91
N GLY A 957 45.90 -20.06 -15.23
CA GLY A 957 45.56 -18.65 -15.03
C GLY A 957 44.64 -18.10 -16.12
N ALA A 958 44.53 -16.77 -16.18
CA ALA A 958 43.60 -16.14 -17.10
C ALA A 958 44.13 -16.13 -18.54
N SER A 959 43.53 -16.97 -19.40
CA SER A 959 43.89 -17.13 -20.81
C SER A 959 44.17 -15.81 -21.52
N GLY A 960 45.34 -15.73 -22.18
CA GLY A 960 45.80 -14.57 -22.95
C GLY A 960 46.20 -13.35 -22.11
N ASN A 961 46.28 -13.46 -20.78
CA ASN A 961 46.77 -12.40 -19.92
C ASN A 961 47.85 -12.92 -18.96
N TYR A 962 49.09 -12.91 -19.44
CA TYR A 962 50.29 -13.28 -18.70
C TYR A 962 50.56 -12.42 -17.44
N GLY A 963 49.89 -11.29 -17.27
CA GLY A 963 50.01 -10.41 -16.11
C GLY A 963 48.93 -10.61 -15.05
N TYR A 964 47.94 -11.49 -15.28
CA TYR A 964 46.84 -11.72 -14.37
C TYR A 964 47.14 -12.86 -13.39
N VAL A 965 47.18 -12.56 -12.10
CA VAL A 965 47.49 -13.52 -11.04
C VAL A 965 46.22 -13.82 -10.24
N PRO A 966 45.69 -15.06 -10.29
CA PRO A 966 44.56 -15.46 -9.46
C PRO A 966 44.89 -15.44 -7.96
N ALA A 967 43.88 -15.14 -7.14
CA ALA A 967 43.97 -15.12 -5.69
C ALA A 967 44.60 -16.41 -5.13
N GLY A 968 45.48 -16.25 -4.13
CA GLY A 968 46.20 -17.33 -3.46
C GLY A 968 47.39 -17.91 -4.24
N THR A 969 47.61 -17.49 -5.48
CA THR A 969 48.68 -18.06 -6.32
C THR A 969 50.02 -17.39 -6.03
N GLY A 970 51.03 -18.19 -5.64
CA GLY A 970 52.42 -17.75 -5.61
C GLY A 970 53.01 -17.72 -7.01
N VAL A 971 53.67 -16.62 -7.38
CA VAL A 971 54.26 -16.45 -8.72
C VAL A 971 55.66 -15.85 -8.66
N LEU A 972 56.44 -16.11 -9.71
CA LEU A 972 57.59 -15.29 -10.08
C LEU A 972 57.11 -14.19 -11.04
N LEU A 973 57.31 -12.93 -10.67
CA LEU A 973 57.14 -11.79 -11.57
C LEU A 973 58.45 -11.55 -12.33
N LYS A 974 58.36 -11.36 -13.64
CA LYS A 974 59.46 -11.01 -14.53
C LYS A 974 59.15 -9.72 -15.27
N VAL A 975 60.05 -8.75 -15.17
CA VAL A 975 60.04 -7.55 -16.02
C VAL A 975 60.54 -7.96 -17.39
N LEU A 976 59.73 -7.82 -18.44
CA LEU A 976 60.06 -8.39 -19.75
C LEU A 976 61.04 -7.51 -20.54
N ASP A 977 60.81 -6.21 -20.55
CA ASP A 977 61.42 -5.24 -21.46
C ASP A 977 62.63 -4.50 -20.88
N ARG A 978 62.82 -4.51 -19.55
CA ARG A 978 63.91 -3.77 -18.87
C ARG A 978 64.42 -4.47 -17.61
N GLU A 979 65.39 -3.85 -16.94
CA GLU A 979 66.03 -4.37 -15.73
C GLU A 979 65.31 -4.05 -14.42
N SER A 980 64.28 -3.19 -14.37
CA SER A 980 63.54 -2.92 -13.12
C SER A 980 62.19 -2.28 -13.40
N THR A 981 61.27 -2.29 -12.44
CA THR A 981 60.03 -1.52 -12.55
C THR A 981 60.27 -0.02 -12.34
N PRO A 982 59.55 0.87 -13.05
CA PRO A 982 59.55 2.31 -12.80
C PRO A 982 59.11 2.67 -11.38
N ALA A 983 59.46 3.88 -10.93
CA ALA A 983 59.10 4.37 -9.59
C ALA A 983 57.59 4.57 -9.40
N ASP A 984 56.83 4.84 -10.47
CA ASP A 984 55.37 4.98 -10.46
C ASP A 984 54.63 3.66 -10.78
N PHE A 985 55.33 2.52 -10.80
CA PHE A 985 54.73 1.23 -11.13
C PHE A 985 53.61 0.85 -10.17
N TYR A 986 52.53 0.29 -10.72
CA TYR A 986 51.39 -0.20 -9.97
C TYR A 986 50.80 -1.46 -10.61
N TYR A 987 50.04 -2.21 -9.82
CA TYR A 987 49.11 -3.22 -10.32
C TYR A 987 47.69 -2.87 -9.87
N THR A 988 46.71 -3.60 -10.38
CA THR A 988 45.29 -3.37 -10.07
C THR A 988 44.64 -4.62 -9.50
N ILE A 989 43.48 -4.46 -8.86
CA ILE A 989 42.60 -5.58 -8.52
C ILE A 989 42.05 -6.17 -9.83
N GLY A 990 42.15 -7.49 -9.99
CA GLY A 990 41.68 -8.23 -11.15
C GLY A 990 40.17 -8.11 -11.34
N GLU A 991 39.73 -8.03 -12.60
CA GLU A 991 38.34 -7.73 -12.98
C GLU A 991 37.51 -8.98 -13.35
N LYS A 992 38.12 -10.17 -13.36
CA LYS A 992 37.53 -11.41 -13.90
C LYS A 992 36.88 -12.30 -12.82
N ASP A 993 35.92 -11.74 -12.09
CA ASP A 993 35.30 -12.38 -10.89
C ASP A 993 34.49 -13.66 -11.15
N ASN A 994 34.01 -13.86 -12.37
CA ASN A 994 33.13 -14.98 -12.72
C ASN A 994 33.92 -16.23 -13.17
N VAL A 995 35.24 -16.21 -13.05
CA VAL A 995 36.11 -17.30 -13.50
C VAL A 995 36.85 -17.86 -12.30
N SER A 996 36.69 -19.15 -12.06
CA SER A 996 37.53 -19.88 -11.10
C SER A 996 38.79 -20.34 -11.81
N TYR A 997 39.95 -19.96 -11.30
CA TYR A 997 41.23 -20.38 -11.82
C TYR A 997 41.78 -21.53 -10.98
N THR A 998 42.40 -22.51 -11.64
CA THR A 998 43.08 -23.62 -10.96
C THR A 998 44.47 -23.75 -11.56
N VAL A 999 45.45 -23.16 -10.87
CA VAL A 999 46.86 -23.29 -11.22
C VAL A 999 47.38 -24.58 -10.59
N SER A 1000 47.37 -25.68 -11.36
CA SER A 1000 47.80 -27.01 -10.92
C SER A 1000 49.32 -27.19 -11.00
N ASP A 1001 49.88 -28.05 -10.15
CA ASP A 1001 51.32 -28.42 -10.14
C ASP A 1001 52.27 -27.22 -9.92
N ASN A 1002 51.85 -26.19 -9.18
CA ASN A 1002 52.69 -25.02 -8.94
C ASN A 1002 53.60 -25.19 -7.72
N ILE A 1003 54.91 -25.17 -7.92
CA ILE A 1003 55.93 -25.21 -6.84
C ILE A 1003 56.23 -23.84 -6.22
N MET A 1004 55.60 -22.77 -6.73
CA MET A 1004 55.65 -21.43 -6.13
C MET A 1004 54.57 -21.30 -5.05
N HIS A 1005 54.99 -21.16 -3.80
CA HIS A 1005 54.11 -21.07 -2.64
C HIS A 1005 54.00 -19.61 -2.18
N GLY A 1006 52.78 -19.06 -2.23
CA GLY A 1006 52.48 -17.69 -1.80
C GLY A 1006 52.24 -17.58 -0.30
N VAL A 1007 52.65 -16.44 0.28
CA VAL A 1007 52.33 -16.05 1.66
C VAL A 1007 51.55 -14.73 1.58
N THR A 1008 50.29 -14.72 2.01
CA THR A 1008 49.35 -13.60 1.79
C THR A 1008 48.89 -12.93 3.09
N VAL A 1009 48.08 -13.63 3.90
CA VAL A 1009 47.37 -13.07 5.08
C VAL A 1009 48.30 -12.69 6.24
N ARG A 1010 49.29 -13.52 6.55
CA ARG A 1010 50.23 -13.32 7.66
C ARG A 1010 51.62 -13.83 7.32
N SER A 1011 52.64 -13.24 7.94
CA SER A 1011 53.99 -13.79 7.86
C SER A 1011 53.97 -15.21 8.39
N SER A 1012 54.62 -16.11 7.67
CA SER A 1012 54.56 -17.54 7.97
C SER A 1012 55.98 -18.10 8.12
N ARG A 1013 56.13 -19.06 9.03
CA ARG A 1013 57.36 -19.83 9.12
C ARG A 1013 57.45 -20.74 7.89
N VAL A 1014 58.55 -20.67 7.17
CA VAL A 1014 58.83 -21.53 6.03
C VAL A 1014 59.86 -22.55 6.46
N GLU A 1015 59.45 -23.82 6.51
CA GLU A 1015 60.37 -24.91 6.82
C GLU A 1015 61.34 -25.14 5.67
N ALA A 1016 62.63 -25.21 6.01
CA ALA A 1016 63.69 -25.53 5.08
C ALA A 1016 64.81 -26.25 5.82
N SER A 1017 65.44 -27.21 5.16
CA SER A 1017 66.58 -27.96 5.69
C SER A 1017 67.63 -28.17 4.60
N ALA A 1018 68.78 -28.73 4.97
CA ALA A 1018 69.79 -29.15 3.97
C ALA A 1018 69.25 -30.22 3.01
N ALA A 1019 68.36 -31.10 3.49
CA ALA A 1019 67.75 -32.19 2.72
C ALA A 1019 66.50 -31.76 1.92
N ASP A 1020 65.75 -30.77 2.42
CA ASP A 1020 64.55 -30.20 1.79
C ASP A 1020 64.65 -28.67 1.79
N PRO A 1021 65.49 -28.09 0.91
CA PRO A 1021 65.73 -26.66 0.84
C PRO A 1021 64.57 -25.94 0.14
N VAL A 1022 64.34 -24.68 0.53
CA VAL A 1022 63.46 -23.76 -0.22
C VAL A 1022 64.28 -22.69 -0.91
N TYR A 1023 63.73 -22.08 -1.95
CA TYR A 1023 64.39 -21.03 -2.71
C TYR A 1023 63.62 -19.73 -2.55
N VAL A 1024 64.31 -18.69 -2.09
CA VAL A 1024 63.72 -17.38 -1.79
C VAL A 1024 64.40 -16.28 -2.61
N MET A 1025 63.62 -15.29 -3.04
CA MET A 1025 64.14 -14.19 -3.85
C MET A 1025 64.99 -13.23 -3.00
N GLN A 1026 66.27 -13.08 -3.34
CA GLN A 1026 67.19 -12.15 -2.69
C GLN A 1026 68.07 -11.43 -3.72
N GLY A 1027 67.87 -10.11 -3.87
CA GLY A 1027 68.65 -9.28 -4.79
C GLY A 1027 68.45 -9.60 -6.27
N GLY A 1028 67.24 -10.03 -6.65
CA GLY A 1028 66.83 -10.34 -8.03
C GLY A 1028 67.14 -11.77 -8.49
N VAL A 1029 67.63 -12.64 -7.60
CA VAL A 1029 67.88 -14.06 -7.88
C VAL A 1029 67.32 -14.93 -6.76
N PHE A 1030 66.89 -16.15 -7.10
CA PHE A 1030 66.54 -17.14 -6.09
C PHE A 1030 67.79 -17.67 -5.40
N ARG A 1031 67.82 -17.60 -4.08
CA ARG A 1031 68.87 -18.18 -3.24
C ARG A 1031 68.32 -19.34 -2.45
N LYS A 1032 69.14 -20.39 -2.35
CA LYS A 1032 68.83 -21.60 -1.59
C LYS A 1032 68.89 -21.28 -0.09
N ALA A 1033 67.80 -21.53 0.62
CA ALA A 1033 67.73 -21.51 2.07
C ALA A 1033 67.71 -22.95 2.58
N THR A 1034 68.66 -23.29 3.46
CA THR A 1034 68.81 -24.64 4.05
C THR A 1034 68.47 -24.67 5.53
N SER A 1035 67.96 -23.57 6.08
CA SER A 1035 67.51 -23.43 7.46
C SER A 1035 66.13 -22.78 7.48
N PRO A 1036 65.26 -23.09 8.45
CA PRO A 1036 63.91 -22.53 8.52
C PRO A 1036 63.93 -21.01 8.55
N ILE A 1037 62.99 -20.39 7.82
CA ILE A 1037 62.79 -18.94 7.81
C ILE A 1037 61.63 -18.63 8.74
N SER A 1038 61.93 -18.09 9.92
CA SER A 1038 60.92 -17.89 10.96
C SER A 1038 59.80 -16.93 10.56
N ASN A 1039 60.12 -15.87 9.81
CA ASN A 1039 59.17 -14.82 9.41
C ASN A 1039 59.29 -14.51 7.92
N PHE A 1040 58.73 -15.36 7.05
CA PHE A 1040 58.69 -15.07 5.62
C PHE A 1040 57.68 -13.94 5.34
N PRO A 1041 58.06 -12.92 4.54
CA PRO A 1041 57.24 -11.74 4.32
C PRO A 1041 55.93 -12.06 3.60
N VAL A 1042 54.89 -11.30 3.95
CA VAL A 1042 53.60 -11.31 3.25
C VAL A 1042 53.71 -10.70 1.85
N HIS A 1043 52.76 -11.08 1.00
CA HIS A 1043 52.65 -10.70 -0.41
C HIS A 1043 53.88 -11.08 -1.24
N ARG A 1044 54.56 -12.16 -0.83
CA ARG A 1044 55.72 -12.75 -1.51
C ARG A 1044 55.49 -14.24 -1.68
N ALA A 1045 56.31 -14.85 -2.53
CA ALA A 1045 56.28 -16.29 -2.75
C ALA A 1045 57.69 -16.87 -2.63
N TYR A 1046 57.79 -18.11 -2.17
CA TYR A 1046 59.01 -18.91 -2.22
C TYR A 1046 58.79 -20.11 -3.13
N MET A 1047 59.87 -20.68 -3.63
CA MET A 1047 59.82 -21.87 -4.47
C MET A 1047 60.26 -23.08 -3.65
N LYS A 1048 59.46 -24.15 -3.64
CA LYS A 1048 59.81 -25.41 -3.00
C LYS A 1048 59.89 -26.53 -4.03
N THR A 1049 61.09 -27.01 -4.28
CA THR A 1049 61.32 -28.08 -5.25
C THR A 1049 61.08 -29.45 -4.62
N ARG A 1050 61.06 -30.52 -5.42
CA ARG A 1050 61.31 -31.87 -4.91
C ARG A 1050 62.74 -31.98 -4.36
N ALA A 1051 63.05 -33.05 -3.63
CA ALA A 1051 64.42 -33.34 -3.18
C ALA A 1051 65.37 -33.39 -4.39
N LEU A 1052 66.39 -32.52 -4.39
CA LEU A 1052 67.45 -32.48 -5.39
C LEU A 1052 68.76 -32.98 -4.79
N PRO A 1053 69.70 -33.53 -5.58
CA PRO A 1053 71.01 -33.96 -5.07
C PRO A 1053 71.75 -32.83 -4.34
N ALA A 1054 72.54 -33.21 -3.33
CA ALA A 1054 73.37 -32.26 -2.60
C ALA A 1054 74.33 -31.53 -3.56
N GLY A 1055 74.42 -30.20 -3.44
CA GLY A 1055 75.23 -29.36 -4.33
C GLY A 1055 74.55 -28.94 -5.64
N ALA A 1056 73.36 -29.45 -5.97
CA ALA A 1056 72.63 -29.09 -7.19
C ALA A 1056 72.38 -27.58 -7.30
N LYS A 1057 72.85 -26.99 -8.41
CA LYS A 1057 72.50 -25.62 -8.82
C LYS A 1057 71.17 -25.65 -9.56
N ILE A 1058 70.35 -24.60 -9.44
CA ILE A 1058 69.12 -24.47 -10.22
C ILE A 1058 69.21 -23.30 -11.20
N MET A 1059 68.62 -23.46 -12.38
CA MET A 1059 68.46 -22.42 -13.39
C MET A 1059 66.99 -22.35 -13.79
N LEU A 1060 66.43 -21.13 -13.80
CA LEU A 1060 65.09 -20.91 -14.31
C LEU A 1060 65.12 -20.80 -15.84
N VAL A 1061 64.29 -21.59 -16.52
CA VAL A 1061 64.21 -21.64 -18.00
C VAL A 1061 62.81 -21.22 -18.44
N PHE A 1062 62.72 -20.28 -19.37
CA PHE A 1062 61.46 -19.67 -19.84
C PHE A 1062 61.13 -20.00 -21.31
N ASP A 1063 61.90 -20.86 -21.97
CA ASP A 1063 61.73 -21.21 -23.40
C ASP A 1063 60.54 -22.19 -23.59
N GLU A 1064 59.66 -21.87 -24.53
CA GLU A 1064 58.45 -22.62 -24.87
C GLU A 1064 58.75 -23.95 -25.56
N THR A 1065 59.94 -24.12 -26.14
CA THR A 1065 60.30 -25.38 -26.82
C THR A 1065 60.90 -26.40 -25.86
N GLY A 1066 60.34 -27.61 -25.86
CA GLY A 1066 60.57 -28.65 -24.85
C GLY A 1066 62.04 -29.03 -24.64
N GLY A 1067 62.46 -29.01 -23.37
CA GLY A 1067 63.38 -29.97 -22.77
C GLY A 1067 64.61 -30.41 -23.57
N SER A 1068 65.48 -29.51 -24.03
CA SER A 1068 66.93 -29.75 -24.13
C SER A 1068 67.65 -28.47 -24.53
N THR A 1069 68.93 -28.35 -24.17
CA THR A 1069 69.78 -27.15 -24.29
C THR A 1069 70.21 -26.78 -25.72
N THR A 1070 69.40 -27.05 -26.75
CA THR A 1070 69.75 -26.84 -28.16
C THR A 1070 68.67 -26.09 -28.95
N SER A 1071 68.18 -24.95 -28.44
CA SER A 1071 67.16 -24.15 -29.13
C SER A 1071 67.65 -23.71 -30.53
N ILE A 1072 66.80 -23.90 -31.55
CA ILE A 1072 66.98 -23.39 -32.92
C ILE A 1072 66.40 -21.97 -32.98
N GLU A 1073 67.19 -20.97 -33.34
CA GLU A 1073 66.75 -19.58 -33.51
C GLU A 1073 66.03 -19.44 -34.87
N ILE A 1074 64.87 -18.79 -34.96
CA ILE A 1074 64.21 -18.52 -36.25
C ILE A 1074 64.20 -17.01 -36.47
N ILE A 1075 64.71 -16.54 -37.62
CA ILE A 1075 64.78 -15.11 -37.98
C ILE A 1075 64.16 -14.87 -39.36
N THR A 1076 63.52 -13.71 -39.53
CA THR A 1076 62.68 -13.41 -40.71
C THR A 1076 63.47 -12.94 -41.93
N GLU A 1077 64.66 -12.35 -41.73
CA GLU A 1077 65.55 -11.91 -42.81
C GLU A 1077 67.02 -12.02 -42.36
N GLY A 1078 67.91 -12.44 -43.27
CA GLY A 1078 69.34 -12.49 -43.02
C GLY A 1078 69.98 -11.10 -43.09
N LYS A 1079 70.74 -10.72 -42.06
CA LYS A 1079 71.57 -9.50 -42.07
C LYS A 1079 72.96 -9.79 -42.63
N ALA A 1080 73.54 -8.85 -43.38
CA ALA A 1080 74.91 -8.94 -43.90
C ALA A 1080 75.91 -9.14 -42.74
N ALA A 1081 76.85 -10.07 -42.92
CA ALA A 1081 77.81 -10.45 -41.90
C ALA A 1081 78.79 -9.31 -41.58
N ASN A 1082 78.81 -8.87 -40.32
CA ASN A 1082 79.89 -8.06 -39.75
C ASN A 1082 80.68 -8.89 -38.71
N ALA A 1083 81.78 -8.33 -38.19
CA ALA A 1083 82.79 -9.08 -37.41
C ALA A 1083 82.21 -9.88 -36.22
N ASP A 1084 81.08 -9.46 -35.65
CA ASP A 1084 80.49 -10.07 -34.45
C ASP A 1084 79.24 -10.95 -34.75
N ASN A 1085 78.87 -11.13 -36.03
CA ASN A 1085 77.60 -11.75 -36.40
C ASN A 1085 77.72 -12.60 -37.67
N VAL A 1086 78.50 -13.68 -37.55
CA VAL A 1086 78.88 -14.56 -38.68
C VAL A 1086 77.96 -15.77 -38.78
N TYR A 1087 77.47 -16.04 -40.00
CA TYR A 1087 76.68 -17.22 -40.32
C TYR A 1087 77.54 -18.28 -40.97
N TYR A 1088 77.26 -19.55 -40.69
CA TYR A 1088 77.86 -20.70 -41.35
C TYR A 1088 76.76 -21.58 -41.93
N ASN A 1089 76.96 -22.14 -43.12
CA ASN A 1089 76.08 -23.20 -43.61
C ASN A 1089 76.32 -24.51 -42.82
N LEU A 1090 75.52 -25.54 -43.07
CA LEU A 1090 75.62 -26.82 -42.35
C LEU A 1090 76.92 -27.60 -42.63
N ASN A 1091 77.71 -27.19 -43.63
CA ASN A 1091 79.03 -27.73 -43.91
C ASN A 1091 80.17 -26.93 -43.22
N GLY A 1092 79.83 -25.95 -42.37
CA GLY A 1092 80.78 -25.15 -41.63
C GLY A 1092 81.47 -24.05 -42.45
N GLN A 1093 80.94 -23.71 -43.63
CA GLN A 1093 81.46 -22.62 -44.46
C GLN A 1093 80.78 -21.30 -44.09
N ARG A 1094 81.57 -20.24 -43.93
CA ARG A 1094 81.07 -18.89 -43.64
C ARG A 1094 80.21 -18.36 -44.79
N VAL A 1095 79.09 -17.72 -44.45
CA VAL A 1095 78.11 -17.15 -45.38
C VAL A 1095 77.92 -15.67 -45.05
N GLU A 1096 78.24 -14.78 -45.99
CA GLU A 1096 78.20 -13.33 -45.76
C GLU A 1096 76.80 -12.73 -45.89
N ASN A 1097 75.96 -13.28 -46.78
CA ASN A 1097 74.59 -12.83 -47.03
C ASN A 1097 73.63 -14.02 -47.01
N PRO A 1098 73.28 -14.55 -45.82
CA PRO A 1098 72.46 -15.75 -45.72
C PRO A 1098 71.01 -15.45 -46.16
N GLN A 1099 70.44 -16.35 -46.97
CA GLN A 1099 69.07 -16.28 -47.51
C GLN A 1099 68.19 -17.31 -46.78
N HIS A 1100 66.98 -17.60 -47.25
CA HIS A 1100 66.11 -18.63 -46.66
C HIS A 1100 66.84 -19.98 -46.52
N GLY A 1101 66.95 -20.52 -45.31
CA GLY A 1101 67.68 -21.76 -45.06
C GLY A 1101 68.15 -21.94 -43.61
N VAL A 1102 68.85 -23.05 -43.35
CA VAL A 1102 69.37 -23.40 -42.01
C VAL A 1102 70.86 -23.09 -41.92
N TYR A 1103 71.26 -22.35 -40.90
CA TYR A 1103 72.61 -21.87 -40.66
C TYR A 1103 73.05 -22.14 -39.21
N ILE A 1104 74.34 -21.96 -38.94
CA ILE A 1104 74.91 -21.88 -37.61
C ILE A 1104 75.36 -20.44 -37.38
N ARG A 1105 74.88 -19.80 -36.31
CA ARG A 1105 75.33 -18.47 -35.88
C ARG A 1105 75.63 -18.52 -34.39
N ASN A 1106 76.83 -18.09 -34.01
CA ASN A 1106 77.32 -18.13 -32.62
C ASN A 1106 77.15 -19.50 -31.94
N GLY A 1107 77.40 -20.59 -32.68
CA GLY A 1107 77.32 -21.97 -32.18
C GLY A 1107 75.90 -22.53 -32.04
N LYS A 1108 74.87 -21.82 -32.50
CA LYS A 1108 73.46 -22.26 -32.48
C LYS A 1108 72.93 -22.48 -33.88
N LYS A 1109 72.02 -23.44 -34.06
CA LYS A 1109 71.24 -23.60 -35.29
C LYS A 1109 70.27 -22.44 -35.42
N VAL A 1110 70.22 -21.82 -36.61
CA VAL A 1110 69.37 -20.70 -36.96
C VAL A 1110 68.64 -21.01 -38.26
N ILE A 1111 67.33 -20.80 -38.34
CA ILE A 1111 66.54 -20.90 -39.58
C ILE A 1111 66.19 -19.49 -40.02
N ILE A 1112 66.60 -19.11 -41.23
CA ILE A 1112 66.18 -17.88 -41.89
C ILE A 1112 64.98 -18.24 -42.77
N LYS A 1113 63.85 -17.57 -42.52
CA LYS A 1113 62.60 -17.74 -43.29
C LYS A 1113 62.54 -16.83 -44.50
#